data_AF-A0A9N8DRV9-F1
#
_entry.id   AF-A0A9N8DRV9-F1
#
_cell.length_a   1.000
_cell.length_b   1.000
_cell.length_c   1.000
_cell.angle_alpha   90.00
_cell.angle_beta   90.00
_cell.angle_gamma   90.00
#
_symmetry.space_group_name_H-M   'P 1'
#
loop_
_entity.id
_entity.type
_entity.pdbx_description
1 polymer ?
#
loop_
_entity_poly.entity_id
_entity_poly.type
_entity_poly.pdbx_seq_one_letter_code
_entity_poly.pdbx_strand_id
1 'polypeptide(L)'
;MSTSPSAFGMAWDPKNPSALVLPRAIQVPSQQQDEARVVAMQINTMLSHSGVGCNEHEVSALMQLLDAHQAHSELTPSVSKSWNTLKTLSKAYRAALRECLVQWEDHWIEMDENNNDNSMTEGNNNMQQPALDKENLEMLKLVYAITHLSEIFILPPPPEMTSSLDYYADAFSIPGALTADTVRYLRHHHTAPALQMVDPDVLQELMDSLHPDQVDDGAPYWLLLNTLVKHGNLEQAWALLSRHSACQRAMRSRDDMDDDGDEALLLEKDREAFQDLERLLLSAPLPGGRDDANDAGLDAKHNNRPREETLLEGISTTDYQLWETSDTTLEGTDFPVHYNPRAASTKRHAWQQYVLDLESVHRLARKIPQLDGILKILSGNIKQAVFDNWAEALLAELIYVNPTIVPGNIQVRAEKLMQKYPPVHEQMDDVLLSIMQGSSGRVMESLFAFGGASGAALPATVTSLLCNLYLDAGLQLPKPLQMDLLKTAAFAITSSLAGPNADIGTRMVVRLLLPFATPKGDVSIVATMAAILERHTPGNDVEARNLISLCQKLVDKKSERIVDGCVGLVLFRYRSHLNSDTPGGAMHWLLVGLELESMLCRESDGEVHDWQSIEATSVCYRYIISWCVRVAGALLLGILEEREGVGRVNATAKEMVKSLKEGPLEGYVAKLLEVQTLELMVGIYERLSNDSPDWTPVATNIKLLLQEKPNEYDSGAVTTTAPRCLHYGLLLLGQRVIEEDERRIPLAKPNDYCSSFDVQGVQALLEQVAVIPLSLELEKLHPIPEDLLHTIRLSLAKALSRAFVKENARRKPDWSGEKDEVDVATIRSCDLHKFSIETQERAVQFMLDS
;
A
#
# COMPACT_ATOMS: atom_id res chain seq x y z
N MET A 1 27.72 29.92 34.61
CA MET A 1 27.19 30.62 33.42
C MET A 1 27.10 29.60 32.30
N SER A 2 25.89 29.10 32.07
CA SER A 2 25.53 28.12 31.05
C SER A 2 25.17 28.85 29.75
N THR A 3 25.85 28.56 28.66
CA THR A 3 25.43 28.99 27.31
C THR A 3 24.68 27.84 26.65
N SER A 4 23.38 28.07 26.44
CA SER A 4 22.46 27.26 25.64
C SER A 4 22.93 27.15 24.18
N PRO A 5 22.78 25.99 23.51
CA PRO A 5 22.92 25.91 22.06
C PRO A 5 21.63 26.40 21.38
N SER A 6 21.79 27.35 20.47
CA SER A 6 20.72 27.88 19.61
C SER A 6 20.17 26.80 18.69
N ALA A 7 18.86 26.55 18.76
CA ALA A 7 18.12 25.78 17.79
C ALA A 7 18.16 26.51 16.43
N PHE A 8 18.78 25.90 15.41
CA PHE A 8 18.56 26.30 14.03
C PHE A 8 17.26 25.65 13.54
N GLY A 9 16.20 26.44 13.47
CA GLY A 9 14.97 26.05 12.77
C GLY A 9 15.26 25.94 11.28
N MET A 10 15.16 24.74 10.72
CA MET A 10 15.12 24.52 9.27
C MET A 10 13.75 24.98 8.77
N ALA A 11 13.71 26.11 8.07
CA ALA A 11 12.51 26.56 7.38
C ALA A 11 12.26 25.64 6.18
N TRP A 12 11.18 24.86 6.24
CA TRP A 12 10.68 24.02 5.16
C TRP A 12 10.02 24.90 4.09
N ASP A 13 10.53 24.88 2.86
CA ASP A 13 9.87 25.48 1.69
C ASP A 13 9.13 24.38 0.90
N PRO A 14 7.79 24.35 0.91
CA PRO A 14 6.99 23.32 0.25
C PRO A 14 7.07 23.34 -1.28
N LYS A 15 7.77 24.31 -1.90
CA LYS A 15 7.92 24.40 -3.36
C LYS A 15 9.25 23.86 -3.89
N ASN A 16 10.18 23.44 -3.02
CA ASN A 16 11.50 23.00 -3.46
C ASN A 16 12.05 21.82 -2.63
N PRO A 17 11.73 20.56 -2.98
CA PRO A 17 12.21 19.36 -2.26
C PRO A 17 13.74 19.16 -2.36
N SER A 18 14.44 19.92 -3.21
CA SER A 18 15.90 19.86 -3.36
C SER A 18 16.70 20.47 -2.20
N ALA A 19 16.04 20.96 -1.13
CA ALA A 19 16.71 21.55 0.04
C ALA A 19 17.26 20.50 1.04
N LEU A 20 16.97 19.21 0.85
CA LEU A 20 17.55 18.09 1.62
C LEU A 20 18.73 17.47 0.84
N VAL A 21 19.86 18.17 0.75
CA VAL A 21 21.08 17.62 0.11
C VAL A 21 22.12 17.29 1.17
N LEU A 22 22.27 16.00 1.48
CA LEU A 22 23.54 15.39 1.90
C LEU A 22 24.38 15.07 0.63
N PRO A 23 25.71 14.94 0.73
CA PRO A 23 26.65 15.49 -0.24
C PRO A 23 26.52 14.91 -1.66
N ARG A 24 26.59 15.81 -2.65
CA ARG A 24 26.54 15.53 -4.09
C ARG A 24 27.66 14.58 -4.52
N ALA A 25 27.31 13.56 -5.30
CA ALA A 25 28.25 12.82 -6.13
C ALA A 25 28.89 13.76 -7.17
N ILE A 26 30.20 13.60 -7.37
CA ILE A 26 31.03 14.41 -8.26
C ILE A 26 30.76 14.00 -9.71
N GLN A 27 30.37 14.96 -10.55
CA GLN A 27 30.19 14.77 -11.99
C GLN A 27 31.56 14.74 -12.70
N VAL A 28 31.77 13.74 -13.57
CA VAL A 28 32.91 13.68 -14.49
C VAL A 28 32.41 13.98 -15.92
N PRO A 29 33.12 14.79 -16.73
CA PRO A 29 32.65 15.17 -18.06
C PRO A 29 32.87 14.07 -19.11
N SER A 30 31.84 13.88 -19.95
CA SER A 30 31.73 12.91 -21.05
C SER A 30 32.42 13.39 -22.33
N GLN A 31 33.36 12.61 -22.89
CA GLN A 31 33.70 12.65 -24.32
C GLN A 31 34.14 11.27 -24.84
N GLN A 32 33.67 10.98 -26.07
CA GLN A 32 34.02 9.92 -27.04
C GLN A 32 33.19 8.62 -27.00
N GLN A 33 32.23 8.57 -27.94
CA GLN A 33 31.54 7.38 -28.45
C GLN A 33 32.37 6.76 -29.58
N ASP A 34 32.52 5.44 -29.57
CA ASP A 34 32.74 4.63 -30.78
C ASP A 34 32.02 3.29 -30.62
N GLU A 35 31.45 2.82 -31.72
CA GLU A 35 30.53 1.68 -31.85
C GLU A 35 31.23 0.34 -31.61
N ALA A 36 30.92 -0.32 -30.49
CA ALA A 36 31.03 -1.77 -30.33
C ALA A 36 29.99 -2.25 -29.28
N ARG A 37 29.19 -3.24 -29.67
CA ARG A 37 28.17 -3.92 -28.84
C ARG A 37 28.79 -4.48 -27.55
N VAL A 38 28.73 -3.70 -26.46
CA VAL A 38 28.60 -4.14 -25.06
C VAL A 38 27.82 -3.03 -24.35
N VAL A 39 26.74 -3.39 -23.66
CA VAL A 39 25.82 -2.48 -22.97
C VAL A 39 26.58 -1.66 -21.92
N ALA A 40 26.98 -0.44 -22.28
CA ALA A 40 27.70 0.48 -21.42
C ALA A 40 26.70 1.38 -20.68
N MET A 41 26.50 1.14 -19.38
CA MET A 41 25.63 1.92 -18.50
C MET A 41 26.27 3.26 -18.14
N GLN A 42 25.88 4.34 -18.83
CA GLN A 42 25.94 5.69 -18.26
C GLN A 42 24.62 5.94 -17.50
N ILE A 43 24.56 5.56 -16.22
CA ILE A 43 23.41 5.93 -15.37
C ILE A 43 23.61 7.39 -14.95
N ASN A 44 23.11 8.32 -15.76
CA ASN A 44 22.88 9.68 -15.32
C ASN A 44 21.71 9.65 -14.33
N THR A 45 21.99 9.76 -13.04
CA THR A 45 21.01 9.95 -11.95
C THR A 45 20.37 11.35 -12.01
N MET A 46 19.81 11.73 -13.17
CA MET A 46 19.11 12.98 -13.44
C MET A 46 17.62 12.79 -13.76
N LEU A 47 17.00 11.73 -13.25
CA LEU A 47 15.56 11.47 -13.48
C LEU A 47 14.86 11.10 -12.17
N SER A 48 14.73 12.06 -11.24
CA SER A 48 14.02 11.82 -9.97
C SER A 48 13.15 12.98 -9.49
N HIS A 49 12.79 13.93 -10.35
CA HIS A 49 11.99 15.09 -9.95
C HIS A 49 10.61 15.19 -10.60
N SER A 50 10.25 14.26 -11.51
CA SER A 50 8.97 14.30 -12.22
C SER A 50 7.90 13.33 -11.73
N GLY A 51 8.20 12.43 -10.77
CA GLY A 51 7.22 11.40 -10.38
C GLY A 51 6.90 10.48 -11.56
N VAL A 52 7.93 9.77 -12.06
CA VAL A 52 7.77 8.79 -13.14
C VAL A 52 6.70 7.79 -12.71
N GLY A 53 5.65 7.68 -13.50
CA GLY A 53 4.51 6.83 -13.22
C GLY A 53 4.96 5.38 -13.00
N CYS A 54 4.38 4.72 -12.00
CA CYS A 54 4.61 3.29 -11.78
C CYS A 54 3.80 2.50 -12.82
N ASN A 55 4.47 1.66 -13.61
CA ASN A 55 3.77 0.83 -14.59
C ASN A 55 3.00 -0.33 -13.93
N GLU A 56 2.14 -1.02 -14.68
CA GLU A 56 1.30 -2.09 -14.12
C GLU A 56 2.12 -3.26 -13.54
N HIS A 57 3.26 -3.59 -14.17
CA HIS A 57 4.16 -4.65 -13.72
C HIS A 57 4.82 -4.30 -12.38
N GLU A 58 5.30 -3.07 -12.23
CA GLU A 58 5.88 -2.57 -10.99
C GLU A 58 4.83 -2.50 -9.86
N VAL A 59 3.60 -2.09 -10.17
CA VAL A 59 2.48 -2.10 -9.20
C VAL A 59 2.18 -3.53 -8.75
N SER A 60 2.14 -4.50 -9.67
CA SER A 60 1.97 -5.92 -9.35
C SER A 60 3.08 -6.42 -8.42
N ALA A 61 4.34 -6.14 -8.76
CA ALA A 61 5.50 -6.50 -7.96
C ALA A 61 5.46 -5.89 -6.56
N LEU A 62 5.11 -4.60 -6.45
CA LEU A 62 4.93 -3.92 -5.16
C LEU A 62 3.86 -4.59 -4.29
N MET A 63 2.73 -5.00 -4.87
CA MET A 63 1.69 -5.72 -4.12
C MET A 63 2.21 -7.06 -3.61
N GLN A 64 2.88 -7.85 -4.46
CA GLN A 64 3.44 -9.14 -4.07
C GLN A 64 4.49 -9.00 -2.95
N LEU A 65 5.37 -7.99 -3.03
CA LEU A 65 6.36 -7.68 -2.01
C LEU A 65 5.71 -7.36 -0.65
N LEU A 66 4.68 -6.51 -0.66
CA LEU A 66 3.97 -6.11 0.56
C LEU A 66 3.13 -7.26 1.13
N ASP A 67 2.53 -8.10 0.28
CA ASP A 67 1.79 -9.30 0.70
C ASP A 67 2.73 -10.30 1.39
N ALA A 68 3.89 -10.58 0.79
CA ALA A 68 4.91 -11.45 1.38
C ALA A 68 5.43 -10.89 2.72
N HIS A 69 5.68 -9.58 2.79
CA HIS A 69 6.14 -8.92 4.00
C HIS A 69 5.08 -8.94 5.12
N GLN A 70 3.80 -8.69 4.78
CA GLN A 70 2.70 -8.74 5.74
C GLN A 70 2.51 -10.16 6.27
N ALA A 71 2.51 -11.18 5.39
CA ALA A 71 2.42 -12.57 5.79
C ALA A 71 3.55 -12.96 6.76
N HIS A 72 4.77 -12.46 6.54
CA HIS A 72 5.88 -12.64 7.47
C HIS A 72 5.68 -11.91 8.81
N SER A 73 5.15 -10.69 8.78
CA SER A 73 4.91 -9.87 9.97
C SER A 73 3.77 -10.39 10.86
N GLU A 74 2.81 -11.11 10.28
CA GLU A 74 1.69 -11.73 11.00
C GLU A 74 2.07 -13.04 11.71
N LEU A 75 3.23 -13.64 11.39
CA LEU A 75 3.75 -14.79 12.12
C LEU A 75 4.06 -14.37 13.57
N THR A 76 3.36 -14.99 14.53
CA THR A 76 3.39 -14.62 15.96
C THR A 76 4.81 -14.54 16.54
N PRO A 77 5.11 -13.55 17.41
CA PRO A 77 6.43 -13.37 18.02
C PRO A 77 6.89 -14.51 18.96
N SER A 78 6.00 -15.47 19.25
CA SER A 78 6.30 -16.68 20.05
C SER A 78 7.00 -17.79 19.25
N VAL A 79 6.94 -17.73 17.91
CA VAL A 79 7.80 -18.55 17.05
C VAL A 79 9.02 -17.67 16.78
N SER A 80 10.19 -18.06 17.29
CA SER A 80 11.44 -17.41 16.87
C SER A 80 11.40 -17.33 15.34
N LYS A 81 11.52 -16.13 14.76
CA LYS A 81 11.56 -15.94 13.30
C LYS A 81 12.68 -16.84 12.77
N SER A 82 12.32 -18.04 12.34
CA SER A 82 13.30 -19.06 12.00
C SER A 82 14.04 -18.58 10.76
N TRP A 83 15.30 -18.96 10.62
CA TRP A 83 16.05 -18.64 9.40
C TRP A 83 15.30 -19.01 8.10
N ASN A 84 14.56 -20.13 8.13
CA ASN A 84 13.76 -20.60 7.02
C ASN A 84 12.65 -19.61 6.61
N THR A 85 12.04 -18.88 7.54
CA THR A 85 11.02 -17.88 7.21
C THR A 85 11.63 -16.62 6.60
N LEU A 86 12.84 -16.23 7.03
CA LEU A 86 13.60 -15.13 6.41
C LEU A 86 14.06 -15.49 4.99
N LYS A 87 14.57 -16.71 4.79
CA LYS A 87 14.93 -17.21 3.46
C LYS A 87 13.73 -17.25 2.53
N THR A 88 12.59 -17.76 3.00
CA THR A 88 11.34 -17.78 2.21
C THR A 88 10.90 -16.37 1.82
N LEU A 89 11.05 -15.41 2.73
CA LEU A 89 10.74 -14.01 2.46
C LEU A 89 11.68 -13.39 1.42
N SER A 90 13.00 -13.61 1.53
CA SER A 90 13.99 -13.19 0.53
C SER A 90 13.66 -13.73 -0.86
N LYS A 91 13.32 -15.02 -0.93
CA LYS A 91 12.91 -15.69 -2.18
C LYS A 91 11.66 -15.06 -2.77
N ALA A 92 10.65 -14.77 -1.94
CA ALA A 92 9.44 -14.10 -2.40
C ALA A 92 9.75 -12.71 -2.98
N TYR A 93 10.68 -11.96 -2.37
CA TYR A 93 11.11 -10.67 -2.91
C TYR A 93 11.79 -10.79 -4.26
N ARG A 94 12.70 -11.75 -4.40
CA ARG A 94 13.40 -12.03 -5.65
C ARG A 94 12.43 -12.50 -6.74
N ALA A 95 11.45 -13.33 -6.40
CA ALA A 95 10.44 -13.82 -7.34
C ALA A 95 9.57 -12.67 -7.89
N ALA A 96 9.09 -11.77 -7.02
CA ALA A 96 8.31 -10.61 -7.44
C ALA A 96 9.09 -9.69 -8.40
N LEU A 97 10.38 -9.47 -8.13
CA LEU A 97 11.26 -8.71 -9.02
C LEU A 97 11.47 -9.40 -10.37
N ARG A 98 11.71 -10.71 -10.36
CA ARG A 98 11.89 -11.48 -11.60
C ARG A 98 10.64 -11.46 -12.46
N GLU A 99 9.47 -11.69 -11.86
CA GLU A 99 8.20 -11.66 -12.59
C GLU A 99 7.95 -10.28 -13.21
N CYS A 100 8.25 -9.21 -12.47
CA CYS A 100 8.21 -7.84 -13.00
C CYS A 100 9.13 -7.66 -14.22
N LEU A 101 10.38 -8.12 -14.11
CA LEU A 101 11.37 -7.98 -15.18
C LEU A 101 10.98 -8.75 -16.43
N VAL A 102 10.54 -10.01 -16.30
CA VAL A 102 10.13 -10.85 -17.43
C VAL A 102 8.93 -10.21 -18.14
N GLN A 103 7.90 -9.82 -17.40
CA GLN A 103 6.72 -9.19 -18.02
C GLN A 103 7.06 -7.88 -18.73
N TRP A 104 7.98 -7.08 -18.15
CA TRP A 104 8.40 -5.83 -18.76
C TRP A 104 9.28 -6.08 -20.00
N GLU A 105 10.18 -7.05 -19.98
CA GLU A 105 10.98 -7.45 -21.15
C GLU A 105 10.11 -7.98 -22.28
N ASP A 106 9.16 -8.88 -21.99
CA ASP A 106 8.21 -9.42 -22.97
C ASP A 106 7.41 -8.28 -23.62
N HIS A 107 6.88 -7.36 -22.81
CA HIS A 107 6.17 -6.18 -23.32
C HIS A 107 7.06 -5.30 -24.20
N TRP A 108 8.34 -5.13 -23.84
CA TRP A 108 9.27 -4.33 -24.62
C TRP A 108 9.63 -4.99 -25.96
N ILE A 109 9.79 -6.32 -25.99
CA ILE A 109 10.00 -7.10 -27.22
C ILE A 109 8.78 -6.97 -28.14
N GLU A 110 7.56 -7.16 -27.61
CA GLU A 110 6.31 -6.98 -28.38
C GLU A 110 6.20 -5.56 -28.98
N MET A 111 6.63 -4.53 -28.25
CA MET A 111 6.63 -3.16 -28.75
C MET A 111 7.68 -2.94 -29.85
N ASP A 112 8.87 -3.53 -29.73
CA ASP A 112 9.94 -3.39 -30.74
C ASP A 112 9.58 -4.10 -32.06
N GLU A 113 8.99 -5.30 -31.97
CA GLU A 113 8.47 -6.04 -33.13
C GLU A 113 7.37 -5.24 -33.87
N ASN A 114 6.42 -4.66 -33.13
CA ASN A 114 5.35 -3.85 -33.71
C ASN A 114 5.83 -2.52 -34.31
N ASN A 115 6.92 -1.94 -33.81
CA ASN A 115 7.51 -0.71 -34.35
C ASN A 115 8.32 -0.95 -35.62
N ASN A 116 9.01 -2.09 -35.73
CA ASN A 116 9.72 -2.45 -36.96
C ASN A 116 8.75 -2.65 -38.14
N ASP A 117 7.57 -3.23 -37.91
CA ASP A 117 6.54 -3.41 -38.94
C ASP A 117 5.83 -2.11 -39.35
N ASN A 118 5.73 -1.11 -38.46
CA ASN A 118 5.06 0.18 -38.72
C ASN A 118 6.00 1.32 -39.16
N SER A 119 7.31 1.08 -39.28
CA SER A 119 8.35 2.09 -39.55
C SER A 119 8.28 2.79 -40.93
N MET A 120 7.29 2.46 -41.77
CA MET A 120 7.08 3.14 -43.07
C MET A 120 6.10 4.33 -43.01
N THR A 121 5.43 4.59 -41.89
CA THR A 121 4.45 5.69 -41.82
C THR A 121 4.47 6.42 -40.48
N GLU A 122 4.82 7.71 -40.54
CA GLU A 122 4.64 8.76 -39.53
C GLU A 122 5.79 8.97 -38.51
N GLY A 123 6.63 9.95 -38.83
CA GLY A 123 7.50 10.59 -37.85
C GLY A 123 6.68 11.43 -36.87
N ASN A 124 6.63 11.01 -35.62
CA ASN A 124 6.04 11.80 -34.54
C ASN A 124 6.90 11.75 -33.26
N ASN A 125 6.88 12.86 -32.52
CA ASN A 125 7.87 13.32 -31.55
C ASN A 125 8.02 12.52 -30.22
N ASN A 126 7.76 11.20 -30.19
CA ASN A 126 7.79 10.38 -28.95
C ASN A 126 9.12 9.65 -28.69
N MET A 127 10.23 10.08 -29.30
CA MET A 127 11.52 9.37 -29.24
C MET A 127 12.19 9.31 -27.85
N GLN A 128 11.74 10.07 -26.84
CA GLN A 128 12.37 10.13 -25.52
C GLN A 128 11.84 9.10 -24.51
N GLN A 129 10.60 8.65 -24.66
CA GLN A 129 9.96 7.70 -23.74
C GLN A 129 10.58 6.29 -23.78
N PRO A 130 10.86 5.66 -24.95
CA PRO A 130 11.45 4.32 -24.98
C PRO A 130 12.89 4.24 -24.46
N ALA A 131 13.64 5.35 -24.51
CA ALA A 131 14.98 5.43 -23.93
C ALA A 131 14.93 5.45 -22.39
N LEU A 132 13.97 6.17 -21.82
CA LEU A 132 13.76 6.25 -20.37
C LEU A 132 13.33 4.90 -19.77
N ASP A 133 12.42 4.19 -20.46
CA ASP A 133 11.92 2.90 -20.02
C ASP A 133 13.01 1.82 -20.03
N LYS A 134 13.94 1.88 -21.00
CA LYS A 134 15.11 1.00 -21.03
C LYS A 134 16.08 1.28 -19.87
N GLU A 135 16.37 2.54 -19.56
CA GLU A 135 17.21 2.89 -18.41
C GLU A 135 16.61 2.42 -17.08
N ASN A 136 15.29 2.54 -16.91
CA ASN A 136 14.58 2.04 -15.72
C ASN A 136 14.61 0.52 -15.62
N LEU A 137 14.42 -0.19 -16.73
CA LEU A 137 14.52 -1.65 -16.79
C LEU A 137 15.92 -2.14 -16.41
N GLU A 138 16.96 -1.51 -16.95
CA GLU A 138 18.37 -1.82 -16.63
C GLU A 138 18.70 -1.53 -15.17
N MET A 139 18.16 -0.45 -14.60
CA MET A 139 18.25 -0.17 -13.16
C MET A 139 17.61 -1.28 -12.31
N LEU A 140 16.45 -1.78 -12.72
CA LEU A 140 15.75 -2.85 -11.99
C LEU A 140 16.48 -4.20 -12.09
N LYS A 141 17.06 -4.53 -13.24
CA LYS A 141 17.94 -5.71 -13.41
C LYS A 141 19.11 -5.66 -12.43
N LEU A 142 19.71 -4.49 -12.28
CA LEU A 142 20.79 -4.29 -11.33
C LEU A 142 20.35 -4.49 -9.88
N VAL A 143 19.22 -3.90 -9.48
CA VAL A 143 18.64 -4.10 -8.13
C VAL A 143 18.38 -5.59 -7.89
N TYR A 144 17.85 -6.30 -8.87
CA TYR A 144 17.62 -7.74 -8.83
C TYR A 144 18.93 -8.55 -8.72
N ALA A 145 19.98 -8.20 -9.46
CA ALA A 145 21.30 -8.81 -9.36
C ALA A 145 21.92 -8.63 -7.96
N ILE A 146 21.92 -7.40 -7.42
CA ILE A 146 22.43 -7.13 -6.07
C ILE A 146 21.64 -7.92 -5.03
N THR A 147 20.32 -7.95 -5.16
CA THR A 147 19.44 -8.71 -4.26
C THR A 147 19.78 -10.21 -4.29
N HIS A 148 19.96 -10.78 -5.49
CA HIS A 148 20.32 -12.19 -5.66
C HIS A 148 21.69 -12.49 -5.03
N LEU A 149 22.71 -11.67 -5.29
CA LEU A 149 24.05 -11.88 -4.74
C LEU A 149 24.07 -11.75 -3.21
N SER A 150 23.29 -10.83 -2.67
CA SER A 150 23.17 -10.66 -1.22
C SER A 150 22.49 -11.83 -0.52
N GLU A 151 21.54 -12.50 -1.18
CA GLU A 151 20.93 -13.73 -0.66
C GLU A 151 22.01 -14.81 -0.45
N ILE A 152 22.99 -14.89 -1.36
CA ILE A 152 24.08 -15.88 -1.33
C ILE A 152 25.10 -15.54 -0.24
N PHE A 153 25.61 -14.31 -0.20
CA PHE A 153 26.77 -13.94 0.63
C PHE A 153 26.45 -13.21 1.94
N ILE A 154 25.20 -12.81 2.18
CA ILE A 154 24.82 -12.03 3.38
C ILE A 154 23.76 -12.75 4.20
N LEU A 155 22.94 -13.58 3.53
CA LEU A 155 21.95 -14.43 4.16
C LEU A 155 22.27 -15.95 4.02
N PRO A 156 23.40 -16.45 4.56
CA PRO A 156 23.54 -17.86 4.90
C PRO A 156 23.08 -18.18 6.34
N PRO A 157 22.65 -19.42 6.62
CA PRO A 157 22.11 -19.84 7.92
C PRO A 157 23.12 -19.61 9.07
N PRO A 158 22.68 -19.06 10.22
CA PRO A 158 23.56 -18.77 11.34
C PRO A 158 23.95 -20.05 12.11
N PRO A 159 25.14 -20.06 12.74
CA PRO A 159 25.68 -21.20 13.50
C PRO A 159 24.84 -21.67 14.70
N GLU A 160 24.03 -20.79 15.30
CA GLU A 160 23.44 -21.01 16.62
C GLU A 160 22.09 -21.77 16.60
N MET A 161 21.45 -21.95 15.43
CA MET A 161 20.10 -22.54 15.32
C MET A 161 20.09 -24.08 15.11
N THR A 162 21.24 -24.74 15.02
CA THR A 162 21.32 -26.19 14.67
C THR A 162 21.78 -27.06 15.83
N SER A 163 21.05 -27.05 16.95
CA SER A 163 21.33 -27.92 18.10
C SER A 163 21.11 -29.43 17.86
N SER A 164 20.77 -29.86 16.64
CA SER A 164 20.68 -31.28 16.25
C SER A 164 21.55 -31.69 15.06
N LEU A 165 22.28 -30.75 14.43
CA LEU A 165 23.19 -31.02 13.32
C LEU A 165 24.45 -30.16 13.48
N ASP A 166 25.55 -30.77 13.91
CA ASP A 166 26.89 -30.18 14.07
C ASP A 166 27.51 -29.63 12.75
N TYR A 167 26.73 -29.54 11.67
CA TYR A 167 27.22 -29.36 10.30
C TYR A 167 27.30 -27.89 9.83
N TYR A 168 26.62 -26.95 10.49
CA TYR A 168 26.42 -25.59 9.96
C TYR A 168 27.09 -24.46 10.74
N ALA A 169 28.01 -24.78 11.65
CA ALA A 169 28.63 -23.78 12.52
C ALA A 169 29.45 -22.70 11.76
N ASP A 170 29.72 -22.86 10.46
CA ASP A 170 30.35 -21.82 9.65
C ASP A 170 30.21 -22.14 8.14
N ALA A 171 29.06 -21.84 7.52
CA ALA A 171 28.85 -22.09 6.08
C ALA A 171 29.93 -21.43 5.19
N PHE A 172 30.55 -20.34 5.67
CA PHE A 172 31.69 -19.70 5.02
C PHE A 172 33.00 -20.46 5.14
N SER A 173 33.11 -21.40 6.07
CA SER A 173 34.25 -22.31 6.21
C SER A 173 34.09 -23.61 5.42
N ILE A 174 32.87 -23.97 5.03
CA ILE A 174 32.58 -25.22 4.33
C ILE A 174 33.02 -25.09 2.86
N PRO A 175 34.01 -25.87 2.39
CA PRO A 175 34.50 -25.79 1.02
C PRO A 175 33.38 -26.10 0.02
N GLY A 176 33.12 -25.21 -0.93
CA GLY A 176 32.12 -25.36 -2.01
C GLY A 176 30.66 -25.11 -1.63
N ALA A 177 30.36 -24.73 -0.38
CA ALA A 177 28.99 -24.57 0.11
C ALA A 177 28.17 -23.50 -0.62
N LEU A 178 28.80 -22.42 -1.11
CA LEU A 178 28.14 -21.36 -1.89
C LEU A 178 28.46 -21.41 -3.39
N THR A 179 29.25 -22.40 -3.82
CA THR A 179 29.79 -22.39 -5.19
C THR A 179 28.73 -22.65 -6.24
N ALA A 180 27.79 -23.56 -5.99
CA ALA A 180 26.66 -23.81 -6.90
C ALA A 180 25.81 -22.54 -7.09
N ASP A 181 25.43 -21.85 -6.01
CA ASP A 181 24.62 -20.63 -6.10
C ASP A 181 25.40 -19.47 -6.74
N THR A 182 26.71 -19.37 -6.48
CA THR A 182 27.58 -18.39 -7.15
C THR A 182 27.64 -18.66 -8.66
N VAL A 183 27.75 -19.92 -9.08
CA VAL A 183 27.75 -20.32 -10.49
C VAL A 183 26.42 -19.96 -11.16
N ARG A 184 25.28 -20.25 -10.53
CA ARG A 184 23.96 -19.86 -11.02
C ARG A 184 23.83 -18.34 -11.15
N TYR A 185 24.30 -17.60 -10.14
CA TYR A 185 24.33 -16.14 -10.17
C TYR A 185 25.13 -15.59 -11.36
N LEU A 186 26.35 -16.09 -11.57
CA LEU A 186 27.21 -15.64 -12.66
C LEU A 186 26.59 -15.96 -14.02
N ARG A 187 26.02 -17.16 -14.19
CA ARG A 187 25.32 -17.53 -15.42
C ARG A 187 24.11 -16.64 -15.69
N HIS A 188 23.33 -16.36 -14.66
CA HIS A 188 22.10 -15.58 -14.83
C HIS A 188 22.36 -14.10 -15.13
N HIS A 189 23.36 -13.50 -14.48
CA HIS A 189 23.54 -12.03 -14.46
C HIS A 189 24.74 -11.51 -15.24
N HIS A 190 25.77 -12.33 -15.44
CA HIS A 190 27.05 -11.88 -16.00
C HIS A 190 27.43 -12.57 -17.30
N THR A 191 26.74 -13.65 -17.67
CA THR A 191 26.92 -14.28 -18.98
C THR A 191 25.72 -14.01 -19.85
N ALA A 192 25.96 -13.46 -21.04
CA ALA A 192 24.93 -13.43 -22.08
C ALA A 192 24.55 -14.88 -22.43
N PRO A 193 23.28 -15.17 -22.74
CA PRO A 193 22.90 -16.45 -23.31
C PRO A 193 23.83 -16.77 -24.48
N ALA A 194 24.43 -17.96 -24.49
CA ALA A 194 25.46 -18.31 -25.48
C ALA A 194 24.97 -18.10 -26.92
N LEU A 195 23.67 -18.29 -27.14
CA LEU A 195 22.96 -18.07 -28.39
C LEU A 195 22.99 -16.61 -28.88
N GLN A 196 23.02 -15.61 -27.97
CA GLN A 196 23.06 -14.19 -28.33
C GLN A 196 24.46 -13.71 -28.78
N MET A 197 25.49 -14.55 -28.64
CA MET A 197 26.86 -14.23 -29.09
C MET A 197 27.07 -14.45 -30.59
N VAL A 198 26.18 -15.21 -31.22
CA VAL A 198 26.17 -15.43 -32.67
C VAL A 198 25.10 -14.51 -33.27
N ASP A 199 25.37 -13.95 -34.44
CA ASP A 199 24.39 -13.15 -35.17
C ASP A 199 23.08 -13.96 -35.33
N PRO A 200 21.89 -13.41 -35.04
CA PRO A 200 20.62 -14.13 -35.12
C PRO A 200 20.42 -14.83 -36.48
N ASP A 201 20.83 -14.19 -37.57
CA ASP A 201 20.69 -14.76 -38.91
C ASP A 201 21.61 -15.98 -39.09
N VAL A 202 22.85 -15.88 -38.60
CA VAL A 202 23.85 -16.97 -38.62
C VAL A 202 23.46 -18.09 -37.67
N LEU A 203 22.89 -17.77 -36.51
CA LEU A 203 22.41 -18.75 -35.55
C LEU A 203 21.23 -19.53 -36.14
N GLN A 204 20.29 -18.85 -36.80
CA GLN A 204 19.17 -19.50 -37.47
C GLN A 204 19.67 -20.44 -38.59
N GLU A 205 20.61 -19.99 -39.42
CA GLU A 205 21.24 -20.83 -40.45
C GLU A 205 21.94 -22.05 -39.84
N LEU A 206 22.66 -21.88 -38.74
CA LEU A 206 23.33 -22.95 -38.00
C LEU A 206 22.31 -23.94 -37.40
N MET A 207 21.18 -23.44 -36.91
CA MET A 207 20.10 -24.26 -36.37
C MET A 207 19.29 -25.00 -37.44
N ASP A 208 19.21 -24.48 -38.66
CA ASP A 208 18.49 -25.12 -39.78
C ASP A 208 19.40 -26.04 -40.62
N SER A 209 20.72 -25.87 -40.54
CA SER A 209 21.69 -26.67 -41.28
C SER A 209 21.76 -28.13 -40.84
N LEU A 210 21.88 -29.04 -41.81
CA LEU A 210 22.18 -30.46 -41.57
C LEU A 210 23.63 -30.70 -41.12
N HIS A 211 24.52 -29.75 -41.43
CA HIS A 211 25.96 -29.78 -41.13
C HIS A 211 26.38 -28.43 -40.52
N PRO A 212 25.99 -28.15 -39.27
CA PRO A 212 26.22 -26.85 -38.63
C PRO A 212 27.71 -26.53 -38.48
N ASP A 213 28.58 -27.54 -38.42
CA ASP A 213 30.03 -27.42 -38.37
C ASP A 213 30.67 -26.91 -39.68
N GLN A 214 29.90 -26.76 -40.75
CA GLN A 214 30.36 -26.26 -42.05
C GLN A 214 29.86 -24.85 -42.38
N VAL A 215 28.94 -24.29 -41.59
CA VAL A 215 28.45 -22.91 -41.76
C VAL A 215 29.58 -21.95 -41.38
N ASP A 216 29.91 -21.00 -42.27
CA ASP A 216 31.02 -20.04 -42.09
C ASP A 216 32.32 -20.68 -41.59
N ASP A 217 32.79 -21.71 -42.29
CA ASP A 217 34.00 -22.49 -41.96
C ASP A 217 33.97 -23.14 -40.55
N GLY A 218 32.78 -23.24 -39.94
CA GLY A 218 32.56 -23.81 -38.60
C GLY A 218 32.98 -22.89 -37.46
N ALA A 219 33.45 -21.68 -37.73
CA ALA A 219 33.85 -20.71 -36.71
C ALA A 219 32.72 -20.37 -35.71
N PRO A 220 31.49 -20.01 -36.14
CA PRO A 220 30.39 -19.72 -35.21
C PRO A 220 29.97 -20.95 -34.41
N TYR A 221 30.01 -22.13 -35.01
CA TYR A 221 29.71 -23.41 -34.35
C TYR A 221 30.67 -23.70 -33.19
N TRP A 222 31.98 -23.61 -33.44
CA TRP A 222 33.00 -23.87 -32.41
C TRP A 222 33.06 -22.76 -31.36
N LEU A 223 32.75 -21.51 -31.72
CA LEU A 223 32.61 -20.42 -30.76
C LEU A 223 31.47 -20.71 -29.79
N LEU A 224 30.26 -21.00 -30.31
CA LEU A 224 29.08 -21.31 -29.51
C LEU A 224 29.33 -22.51 -28.59
N LEU A 225 29.92 -23.59 -29.11
CA LEU A 225 30.23 -24.77 -28.32
C LEU A 225 31.25 -24.48 -27.21
N ASN A 226 32.30 -23.72 -27.48
CA ASN A 226 33.26 -23.32 -26.45
C ASN A 226 32.60 -22.47 -25.37
N THR A 227 31.76 -21.51 -25.73
CA THR A 227 31.02 -20.67 -24.77
C THR A 227 30.11 -21.51 -23.89
N LEU A 228 29.32 -22.43 -24.47
CA LEU A 228 28.47 -23.35 -23.72
C LEU A 228 29.28 -24.18 -22.70
N VAL A 229 30.44 -24.70 -23.12
CA VAL A 229 31.32 -25.46 -22.22
C VAL A 229 31.89 -24.56 -21.12
N LYS A 230 32.39 -23.36 -21.43
CA LYS A 230 32.91 -22.43 -20.40
C LYS A 230 31.84 -22.07 -19.36
N HIS A 231 30.59 -21.91 -19.80
CA HIS A 231 29.47 -21.62 -18.92
C HIS A 231 28.99 -22.84 -18.12
N GLY A 232 29.37 -24.06 -18.52
CA GLY A 232 28.89 -25.29 -17.88
C GLY A 232 27.57 -25.82 -18.43
N ASN A 233 27.07 -25.26 -19.54
CA ASN A 233 25.83 -25.67 -20.21
C ASN A 233 26.08 -26.93 -21.07
N LEU A 234 26.49 -28.02 -20.43
CA LEU A 234 26.95 -29.23 -21.10
C LEU A 234 25.83 -29.99 -21.84
N GLU A 235 24.57 -29.86 -21.41
CA GLU A 235 23.43 -30.46 -22.11
C GLU A 235 23.19 -29.80 -23.46
N GLN A 236 23.20 -28.47 -23.50
CA GLN A 236 23.12 -27.68 -24.73
C GLN A 236 24.37 -27.90 -25.61
N ALA A 237 25.55 -28.01 -24.99
CA ALA A 237 26.80 -28.32 -25.71
C ALA A 237 26.72 -29.68 -26.41
N TRP A 238 26.19 -30.71 -25.73
CA TRP A 238 25.97 -32.02 -26.34
C TRP A 238 24.88 -31.96 -27.42
N ALA A 239 23.77 -31.26 -27.19
CA ALA A 239 22.73 -31.09 -28.18
C ALA A 239 23.29 -30.49 -29.49
N LEU A 240 24.16 -29.49 -29.38
CA LEU A 240 24.87 -28.91 -30.53
C LEU A 240 25.86 -29.90 -31.15
N LEU A 241 26.68 -30.58 -30.34
CA LEU A 241 27.71 -31.50 -30.79
C LEU A 241 27.17 -32.78 -31.44
N SER A 242 26.00 -33.25 -31.01
CA SER A 242 25.30 -34.39 -31.60
C SER A 242 24.92 -34.14 -33.07
N ARG A 243 24.81 -32.86 -33.47
CA ARG A 243 24.53 -32.46 -34.85
C ARG A 243 25.76 -32.34 -35.74
N HIS A 244 26.97 -32.42 -35.19
CA HIS A 244 28.21 -32.36 -35.96
C HIS A 244 28.22 -33.40 -37.08
N SER A 245 28.68 -33.03 -38.29
CA SER A 245 28.69 -33.89 -39.47
C SER A 245 29.34 -35.27 -39.22
N ALA A 246 30.49 -35.31 -38.55
CA ALA A 246 31.17 -36.53 -38.13
C ALA A 246 30.35 -37.40 -37.14
N CYS A 247 29.62 -36.79 -36.19
CA CYS A 247 28.77 -37.50 -35.25
C CYS A 247 27.56 -38.11 -35.98
N GLN A 248 26.87 -37.32 -36.81
CA GLN A 248 25.76 -37.82 -37.62
C GLN A 248 26.19 -38.96 -38.55
N ARG A 249 27.38 -38.87 -39.16
CA ARG A 249 27.93 -39.93 -40.02
C ARG A 249 28.19 -41.22 -39.24
N ALA A 250 28.77 -41.12 -38.04
CA ALA A 250 29.04 -42.27 -37.18
C ALA A 250 27.77 -42.90 -36.59
N MET A 251 26.71 -42.11 -36.40
CA MET A 251 25.42 -42.60 -35.87
C MET A 251 24.51 -43.20 -36.96
N ARG A 252 24.49 -42.62 -38.17
CA ARG A 252 23.66 -43.09 -39.31
C ARG A 252 24.19 -44.35 -39.99
N SER A 253 25.49 -44.62 -39.90
CA SER A 253 26.07 -45.83 -40.49
C SER A 253 25.47 -47.13 -39.94
N ARG A 254 24.79 -47.09 -38.78
CA ARG A 254 24.10 -48.24 -38.19
C ARG A 254 23.03 -48.87 -39.09
N ASP A 255 22.38 -48.10 -39.96
CA ASP A 255 21.19 -48.54 -40.68
C ASP A 255 21.49 -49.15 -42.08
N ASP A 256 22.71 -48.97 -42.60
CA ASP A 256 23.11 -49.36 -43.97
C ASP A 256 24.26 -50.40 -44.03
N MET A 257 24.60 -51.06 -42.92
CA MET A 257 25.80 -51.92 -42.83
C MET A 257 25.59 -53.34 -43.38
N ASP A 258 25.73 -53.48 -44.70
CA ASP A 258 26.04 -54.76 -45.39
C ASP A 258 27.54 -54.86 -45.77
N ASP A 259 28.39 -53.89 -45.38
CA ASP A 259 29.78 -53.77 -45.87
C ASP A 259 30.83 -54.00 -44.75
N ASP A 260 31.48 -55.18 -44.76
CA ASP A 260 32.54 -55.64 -43.84
C ASP A 260 33.92 -54.97 -44.11
N GLY A 261 33.94 -53.67 -44.38
CA GLY A 261 35.16 -52.91 -44.73
C GLY A 261 35.90 -52.29 -43.54
N ASP A 262 37.18 -51.95 -43.73
CA ASP A 262 38.00 -51.18 -42.76
C ASP A 262 37.36 -49.83 -42.36
N GLU A 263 36.52 -49.26 -43.24
CA GLU A 263 35.76 -48.03 -43.02
C GLU A 263 34.63 -48.19 -41.99
N ALA A 264 33.93 -49.34 -42.00
CA ALA A 264 32.92 -49.68 -41.01
C ALA A 264 33.52 -49.76 -39.59
N LEU A 265 34.74 -50.31 -39.49
CA LEU A 265 35.46 -50.44 -38.22
C LEU A 265 35.98 -49.10 -37.69
N LEU A 266 36.28 -48.14 -38.58
CA LEU A 266 36.62 -46.76 -38.21
C LEU A 266 35.40 -45.96 -37.75
N LEU A 267 34.25 -46.11 -38.42
CA LEU A 267 32.99 -45.45 -38.04
C LEU A 267 32.46 -45.97 -36.70
N GLU A 268 32.62 -47.27 -36.42
CA GLU A 268 32.25 -47.86 -35.14
C GLU A 268 33.10 -47.30 -33.98
N LYS A 269 34.41 -47.11 -34.20
CA LYS A 269 35.30 -46.46 -33.22
C LYS A 269 34.96 -44.99 -32.99
N ASP A 270 34.56 -44.28 -34.05
CA ASP A 270 34.12 -42.88 -33.91
C ASP A 270 32.78 -42.79 -33.17
N ARG A 271 31.88 -43.75 -33.40
CA ARG A 271 30.62 -43.87 -32.66
C ARG A 271 30.86 -44.11 -31.17
N GLU A 272 31.72 -45.06 -30.83
CA GLU A 272 32.12 -45.31 -29.43
C GLU A 272 32.70 -44.05 -28.79
N ALA A 273 33.58 -43.33 -29.50
CA ALA A 273 34.15 -42.08 -29.01
C ALA A 273 33.11 -40.96 -28.80
N PHE A 274 32.12 -40.82 -29.67
CA PHE A 274 31.03 -39.86 -29.48
C PHE A 274 30.09 -40.27 -28.34
N GLN A 275 29.80 -41.56 -28.15
CA GLN A 275 29.02 -42.05 -27.00
C GLN A 275 29.77 -41.87 -25.68
N ASP A 276 31.10 -42.04 -25.67
CA ASP A 276 31.91 -41.76 -24.50
C ASP A 276 31.96 -40.26 -24.19
N LEU A 277 32.03 -39.41 -25.23
CA LEU A 277 31.94 -37.96 -25.08
C LEU A 277 30.57 -37.52 -24.57
N GLU A 278 29.47 -38.13 -25.06
CA GLU A 278 28.12 -37.95 -24.53
C GLU A 278 28.06 -38.25 -23.04
N ARG A 279 28.52 -39.44 -22.65
CA ARG A 279 28.54 -39.87 -21.25
C ARG A 279 29.37 -38.91 -20.41
N LEU A 280 30.54 -38.49 -20.89
CA LEU A 280 31.44 -37.57 -20.20
C LEU A 280 30.76 -36.23 -19.91
N LEU A 281 30.10 -35.63 -20.91
CA LEU A 281 29.41 -34.35 -20.76
C LEU A 281 28.19 -34.47 -19.85
N LEU A 282 27.36 -35.51 -20.05
CA LEU A 282 26.11 -35.70 -19.32
C LEU A 282 26.29 -36.30 -17.92
N SER A 283 27.46 -36.86 -17.59
CA SER A 283 27.78 -37.36 -16.25
C SER A 283 28.59 -36.39 -15.39
N ALA A 284 28.87 -35.17 -15.89
CA ALA A 284 29.75 -34.23 -15.21
C ALA A 284 29.18 -33.77 -13.85
N PRO A 285 29.93 -33.88 -12.74
CA PRO A 285 29.49 -33.42 -11.42
C PRO A 285 29.76 -31.91 -11.25
N LEU A 286 29.04 -31.08 -12.01
CA LEU A 286 29.26 -29.63 -12.06
C LEU A 286 28.45 -28.88 -11.01
N PRO A 287 29.02 -27.88 -10.31
CA PRO A 287 28.28 -27.05 -9.37
C PRO A 287 27.25 -26.20 -10.11
N GLY A 288 25.99 -26.22 -9.65
CA GLY A 288 24.91 -25.42 -10.23
C GLY A 288 24.11 -26.11 -11.34
N GLY A 289 24.49 -27.32 -11.75
CA GLY A 289 23.82 -28.07 -12.82
C GLY A 289 24.55 -28.02 -14.17
N ARG A 290 23.91 -28.56 -15.22
CA ARG A 290 24.47 -28.69 -16.58
C ARG A 290 23.72 -27.84 -17.62
N ASP A 291 22.78 -27.03 -17.16
CA ASP A 291 21.93 -26.15 -17.94
C ASP A 291 21.67 -24.84 -17.17
N ASP A 292 21.13 -23.86 -17.87
CA ASP A 292 20.79 -22.52 -17.36
C ASP A 292 19.29 -22.36 -17.07
N ALA A 293 18.47 -23.36 -17.39
CA ALA A 293 17.00 -23.31 -17.31
C ALA A 293 16.47 -22.94 -15.92
N ASN A 294 17.23 -23.23 -14.86
CA ASN A 294 16.86 -22.98 -13.47
C ASN A 294 17.70 -21.90 -12.77
N ASP A 295 18.61 -21.21 -13.47
CA ASP A 295 19.55 -20.26 -12.84
C ASP A 295 18.86 -19.02 -12.24
N ALA A 296 17.68 -18.70 -12.78
CA ALA A 296 16.86 -17.59 -12.36
C ALA A 296 15.98 -17.91 -11.12
N GLY A 297 16.00 -19.15 -10.60
CA GLY A 297 15.11 -19.58 -9.51
C GLY A 297 15.67 -20.76 -8.72
N LEU A 298 15.99 -20.54 -7.44
CA LEU A 298 16.39 -21.60 -6.49
C LEU A 298 15.30 -22.64 -6.16
N ASP A 299 14.12 -22.65 -6.79
CA ASP A 299 13.08 -23.67 -6.51
C ASP A 299 12.21 -23.98 -7.74
N ALA A 300 12.12 -25.26 -8.11
CA ALA A 300 10.94 -25.81 -8.78
C ALA A 300 10.32 -26.87 -7.87
N LYS A 301 9.02 -26.74 -7.54
CA LYS A 301 8.25 -27.72 -6.75
C LYS A 301 7.56 -28.71 -7.68
N HIS A 302 7.71 -30.03 -7.47
CA HIS A 302 6.68 -31.00 -7.89
C HIS A 302 6.68 -32.35 -7.13
N ASN A 303 5.44 -32.79 -6.83
CA ASN A 303 4.88 -34.06 -6.31
C ASN A 303 5.77 -35.27 -5.94
N ASN A 304 5.58 -35.68 -4.67
CA ASN A 304 5.96 -36.92 -4.00
C ASN A 304 5.89 -38.22 -4.84
N ARG A 305 7.06 -38.81 -5.12
CA ARG A 305 7.23 -40.27 -5.24
C ARG A 305 8.40 -40.72 -4.36
N PRO A 306 8.26 -41.81 -3.58
CA PRO A 306 9.38 -42.37 -2.82
C PRO A 306 10.39 -43.03 -3.78
N ARG A 307 11.69 -42.81 -3.58
CA ARG A 307 12.78 -43.39 -4.41
C ARG A 307 13.81 -44.12 -3.55
N GLU A 308 14.32 -45.23 -4.09
CA GLU A 308 15.38 -46.08 -3.53
C GLU A 308 16.76 -45.42 -3.70
N GLU A 309 17.61 -45.51 -2.68
CA GLU A 309 19.00 -45.02 -2.70
C GLU A 309 19.85 -45.80 -3.72
N THR A 310 20.20 -45.17 -4.84
CA THR A 310 21.21 -45.70 -5.77
C THR A 310 22.59 -45.18 -5.37
N LEU A 311 23.48 -46.08 -4.96
CA LEU A 311 24.89 -45.78 -4.74
C LEU A 311 25.63 -45.73 -6.09
N LEU A 312 26.23 -44.58 -6.43
CA LEU A 312 27.19 -44.49 -7.54
C LEU A 312 28.60 -44.58 -6.95
N GLU A 313 29.35 -45.62 -7.34
CA GLU A 313 30.75 -45.82 -6.92
C GLU A 313 30.98 -45.82 -5.39
N GLY A 314 29.97 -46.21 -4.61
CA GLY A 314 30.04 -46.26 -3.14
C GLY A 314 29.85 -44.91 -2.44
N ILE A 315 29.54 -43.83 -3.18
CA ILE A 315 29.16 -42.52 -2.63
C ILE A 315 27.63 -42.39 -2.77
N SER A 316 26.96 -41.96 -1.69
CA SER A 316 25.52 -41.71 -1.75
C SER A 316 25.23 -40.52 -2.65
N THR A 317 24.26 -40.67 -3.56
CA THR A 317 23.79 -39.56 -4.41
C THR A 317 23.25 -38.40 -3.58
N THR A 318 22.82 -38.64 -2.34
CA THR A 318 22.35 -37.62 -1.40
C THR A 318 23.47 -36.70 -0.88
N ASP A 319 24.73 -37.17 -0.86
CA ASP A 319 25.86 -36.47 -0.24
C ASP A 319 26.44 -35.34 -1.13
N TYR A 320 26.09 -35.35 -2.42
CA TYR A 320 26.51 -34.34 -3.40
C TYR A 320 25.35 -33.83 -4.28
N GLN A 321 24.10 -34.18 -3.93
CA GLN A 321 22.90 -33.96 -4.75
C GLN A 321 22.69 -32.49 -5.14
N LEU A 322 22.93 -31.56 -4.21
CA LEU A 322 22.72 -30.12 -4.39
C LEU A 322 23.78 -29.47 -5.31
N TRP A 323 24.90 -30.16 -5.50
CA TRP A 323 25.97 -29.73 -6.38
C TRP A 323 25.53 -29.84 -7.85
N GLU A 324 24.79 -30.89 -8.23
CA GLU A 324 24.48 -31.24 -9.63
C GLU A 324 23.13 -30.77 -10.17
N THR A 325 22.26 -30.12 -9.37
CA THR A 325 20.83 -30.01 -9.73
C THR A 325 20.53 -29.16 -10.98
N SER A 326 20.43 -29.85 -12.12
CA SER A 326 19.54 -29.57 -13.26
C SER A 326 18.20 -30.31 -13.16
N ASP A 327 18.02 -31.22 -12.17
CA ASP A 327 16.81 -32.04 -12.03
C ASP A 327 15.73 -31.39 -11.15
N THR A 328 14.57 -31.12 -11.75
CA THR A 328 13.41 -30.37 -11.23
C THR A 328 12.52 -31.14 -10.25
N THR A 329 12.95 -32.33 -9.82
CA THR A 329 12.11 -33.31 -9.09
C THR A 329 12.36 -33.39 -7.58
N LEU A 330 13.18 -32.50 -7.00
CA LEU A 330 13.69 -32.66 -5.62
C LEU A 330 13.25 -31.53 -4.67
N GLU A 331 12.51 -31.90 -3.61
CA GLU A 331 12.21 -31.03 -2.46
C GLU A 331 13.34 -31.11 -1.42
N GLY A 332 13.83 -29.97 -0.94
CA GLY A 332 14.68 -29.87 0.25
C GLY A 332 15.55 -28.63 0.23
N THR A 333 15.57 -27.89 1.35
CA THR A 333 16.32 -26.65 1.57
C THR A 333 17.62 -26.54 0.75
N ASP A 334 17.80 -25.47 -0.04
CA ASP A 334 19.05 -25.24 -0.83
C ASP A 334 20.30 -25.08 0.03
N PHE A 335 20.16 -25.12 1.36
CA PHE A 335 21.29 -25.42 2.22
C PHE A 335 21.29 -26.93 2.46
N PRO A 336 22.32 -27.62 1.99
CA PRO A 336 22.33 -29.07 1.93
C PRO A 336 22.45 -29.66 3.32
N VAL A 337 21.39 -30.28 3.84
CA VAL A 337 21.38 -30.94 5.16
C VAL A 337 22.50 -32.00 5.26
N HIS A 338 23.05 -32.44 4.12
CA HIS A 338 24.04 -33.50 3.98
C HIS A 338 25.22 -33.23 3.01
N TYR A 339 25.50 -31.99 2.58
CA TYR A 339 26.59 -31.76 1.60
C TYR A 339 27.94 -32.15 2.14
N ASN A 340 28.59 -33.12 1.52
CA ASN A 340 29.91 -33.56 1.92
C ASN A 340 30.97 -33.04 0.93
N PRO A 341 31.80 -32.04 1.33
CA PRO A 341 32.80 -31.47 0.44
C PRO A 341 33.84 -32.51 -0.02
N ARG A 342 34.10 -33.54 0.78
CA ARG A 342 35.03 -34.61 0.41
C ARG A 342 34.43 -35.51 -0.65
N ALA A 343 33.17 -35.92 -0.49
CA ALA A 343 32.49 -36.80 -1.44
C ALA A 343 32.43 -36.17 -2.84
N ALA A 344 32.04 -34.90 -2.90
CA ALA A 344 31.94 -34.20 -4.17
C ALA A 344 33.31 -33.85 -4.78
N SER A 345 34.32 -33.55 -3.97
CA SER A 345 35.70 -33.47 -4.44
C SER A 345 36.18 -34.78 -5.05
N THR A 346 35.92 -35.92 -4.38
CA THR A 346 36.29 -37.25 -4.87
C THR A 346 35.60 -37.57 -6.19
N LYS A 347 34.27 -37.37 -6.28
CA LYS A 347 33.51 -37.61 -7.52
C LYS A 347 34.02 -36.75 -8.67
N ARG A 348 34.32 -35.48 -8.40
CA ARG A 348 34.90 -34.60 -9.41
C ARG A 348 36.29 -35.04 -9.86
N HIS A 349 37.18 -35.39 -8.94
CA HIS A 349 38.51 -35.87 -9.30
C HIS A 349 38.42 -37.15 -10.13
N ALA A 350 37.50 -38.06 -9.80
CA ALA A 350 37.24 -39.25 -10.59
C ALA A 350 36.75 -38.89 -12.01
N TRP A 351 35.82 -37.95 -12.14
CA TRP A 351 35.36 -37.47 -13.44
C TRP A 351 36.47 -36.77 -14.25
N GLN A 352 37.27 -35.89 -13.63
CA GLN A 352 38.41 -35.25 -14.32
C GLN A 352 39.46 -36.26 -14.77
N GLN A 353 39.73 -37.27 -13.95
CA GLN A 353 40.63 -38.36 -14.31
C GLN A 353 40.04 -39.17 -15.48
N TYR A 354 38.73 -39.40 -15.49
CA TYR A 354 38.03 -40.04 -16.60
C TYR A 354 38.14 -39.24 -17.91
N VAL A 355 38.05 -37.90 -17.86
CA VAL A 355 38.31 -37.02 -19.02
C VAL A 355 39.72 -37.25 -19.59
N LEU A 356 40.73 -37.42 -18.73
CA LEU A 356 42.13 -37.59 -19.14
C LEU A 356 42.46 -39.01 -19.62
N ASP A 357 41.77 -40.03 -19.08
CA ASP A 357 42.09 -41.45 -19.34
C ASP A 357 41.33 -42.05 -20.55
N LEU A 358 40.26 -41.39 -21.00
CA LEU A 358 39.44 -41.84 -22.14
C LEU A 358 40.17 -41.75 -23.48
N GLU A 359 40.85 -42.83 -23.89
CA GLU A 359 41.61 -42.87 -25.14
C GLU A 359 40.73 -42.70 -26.40
N SER A 360 39.49 -43.20 -26.35
CA SER A 360 38.50 -43.06 -27.45
C SER A 360 38.25 -41.58 -27.78
N VAL A 361 38.02 -40.76 -26.77
CA VAL A 361 37.80 -39.31 -26.90
C VAL A 361 39.06 -38.57 -27.34
N HIS A 362 40.24 -38.95 -26.86
CA HIS A 362 41.51 -38.36 -27.31
C HIS A 362 41.82 -38.70 -28.77
N ARG A 363 41.45 -39.89 -29.23
CA ARG A 363 41.57 -40.28 -30.65
C ARG A 363 40.65 -39.42 -31.52
N LEU A 364 39.43 -39.15 -31.04
CA LEU A 364 38.49 -38.25 -31.70
C LEU A 364 39.04 -36.81 -31.75
N ALA A 365 39.66 -36.32 -30.68
CA ALA A 365 40.29 -34.99 -30.65
C ALA A 365 41.48 -34.85 -31.63
N ARG A 366 42.18 -35.94 -31.98
CA ARG A 366 43.20 -35.91 -33.05
C ARG A 366 42.57 -35.74 -34.44
N LYS A 367 41.35 -36.24 -34.63
CA LYS A 367 40.59 -36.09 -35.88
C LYS A 367 39.89 -34.73 -35.96
N ILE A 368 39.42 -34.22 -34.82
CA ILE A 368 38.76 -32.91 -34.68
C ILE A 368 39.56 -32.08 -33.66
N PRO A 369 40.62 -31.38 -34.10
CA PRO A 369 41.56 -30.69 -33.21
C PRO A 369 40.90 -29.65 -32.29
N GLN A 370 39.76 -29.09 -32.70
CA GLN A 370 39.00 -28.11 -31.92
C GLN A 370 38.49 -28.69 -30.58
N LEU A 371 38.29 -30.01 -30.49
CA LEU A 371 37.91 -30.69 -29.26
C LEU A 371 39.01 -30.66 -28.19
N ASP A 372 40.29 -30.53 -28.57
CA ASP A 372 41.40 -30.48 -27.61
C ASP A 372 41.27 -29.28 -26.66
N GLY A 373 40.78 -28.13 -27.16
CA GLY A 373 40.48 -26.96 -26.33
C GLY A 373 39.38 -27.23 -25.30
N ILE A 374 38.31 -27.89 -25.73
CA ILE A 374 37.17 -28.27 -24.87
C ILE A 374 37.61 -29.27 -23.79
N LEU A 375 38.35 -30.31 -24.17
CA LEU A 375 38.87 -31.32 -23.22
C LEU A 375 39.84 -30.72 -22.21
N LYS A 376 40.65 -29.74 -22.62
CA LYS A 376 41.50 -28.97 -21.69
C LYS A 376 40.68 -28.18 -20.67
N ILE A 377 39.56 -27.57 -21.08
CA ILE A 377 38.66 -26.88 -20.14
C ILE A 377 38.02 -27.89 -19.18
N LEU A 378 37.46 -29.00 -19.69
CA LEU A 378 36.81 -30.04 -18.88
C LEU A 378 37.76 -30.68 -17.86
N SER A 379 39.03 -30.87 -18.22
CA SER A 379 40.08 -31.36 -17.31
C SER A 379 40.60 -30.30 -16.32
N GLY A 380 40.08 -29.07 -16.35
CA GLY A 380 40.46 -27.97 -15.45
C GLY A 380 41.70 -27.18 -15.88
N ASN A 381 42.23 -27.39 -17.07
CA ASN A 381 43.34 -26.62 -17.62
C ASN A 381 42.85 -25.43 -18.46
N ILE A 382 42.36 -24.39 -17.77
CA ILE A 382 41.84 -23.18 -18.41
C ILE A 382 42.91 -22.11 -18.72
N LYS A 383 44.20 -22.38 -18.51
CA LYS A 383 45.28 -21.37 -18.66
C LYS A 383 45.39 -20.80 -20.08
N GLN A 384 45.05 -21.62 -21.08
CA GLN A 384 45.11 -21.28 -22.49
C GLN A 384 43.74 -20.83 -23.04
N ALA A 385 42.67 -20.91 -22.24
CA ALA A 385 41.35 -20.45 -22.64
C ALA A 385 41.29 -18.92 -22.66
N VAL A 386 40.64 -18.37 -23.69
CA VAL A 386 40.34 -16.95 -23.80
C VAL A 386 38.97 -16.73 -23.17
N PHE A 387 38.86 -15.70 -22.33
CA PHE A 387 37.62 -15.32 -21.67
C PHE A 387 37.31 -13.86 -22.00
N ASP A 388 36.04 -13.54 -22.16
CA ASP A 388 35.56 -12.22 -22.56
C ASP A 388 35.57 -11.24 -21.38
N ASN A 389 35.27 -11.73 -20.18
CA ASN A 389 35.26 -10.94 -18.96
C ASN A 389 35.71 -11.74 -17.72
N TRP A 390 35.90 -11.04 -16.60
CA TRP A 390 36.33 -11.66 -15.34
C TRP A 390 35.31 -12.66 -14.80
N ALA A 391 34.02 -12.44 -15.04
CA ALA A 391 32.92 -13.25 -14.52
C ALA A 391 32.85 -14.62 -15.23
N GLU A 392 33.03 -14.67 -16.55
CA GLU A 392 33.15 -15.90 -17.34
C GLU A 392 34.39 -16.70 -16.91
N ALA A 393 35.52 -16.01 -16.68
CA ALA A 393 36.74 -16.65 -16.17
C ALA A 393 36.55 -17.22 -14.76
N LEU A 394 35.85 -16.49 -13.87
CA LEU A 394 35.53 -16.94 -12.52
C LEU A 394 34.58 -18.13 -12.56
N LEU A 395 33.55 -18.07 -13.40
CA LEU A 395 32.59 -19.14 -13.62
C LEU A 395 33.30 -20.44 -14.04
N ALA A 396 34.15 -20.39 -15.06
CA ALA A 396 34.93 -21.54 -15.50
C ALA A 396 35.91 -22.04 -14.42
N GLU A 397 36.49 -21.15 -13.61
CA GLU A 397 37.32 -21.54 -12.48
C GLU A 397 36.52 -22.28 -11.40
N LEU A 398 35.34 -21.76 -11.04
CA LEU A 398 34.45 -22.35 -10.06
C LEU A 398 33.91 -23.70 -10.53
N ILE A 399 33.65 -23.89 -11.83
CA ILE A 399 33.14 -25.15 -12.36
C ILE A 399 34.27 -26.18 -12.51
N TYR A 400 35.34 -25.82 -13.23
CA TYR A 400 36.33 -26.78 -13.73
C TYR A 400 37.64 -26.80 -12.97
N VAL A 401 37.99 -25.79 -12.18
CA VAL A 401 39.30 -25.70 -11.50
C VAL A 401 39.19 -25.93 -10.00
N ASN A 402 38.33 -25.19 -9.31
CA ASN A 402 38.18 -25.26 -7.86
C ASN A 402 36.74 -25.03 -7.34
N PRO A 403 35.79 -25.92 -7.64
CA PRO A 403 34.44 -25.92 -7.10
C PRO A 403 34.33 -26.16 -5.59
N THR A 404 35.35 -26.76 -4.95
CA THR A 404 35.42 -26.85 -3.49
C THR A 404 36.04 -25.60 -2.87
N ILE A 405 35.97 -24.43 -3.52
CA ILE A 405 36.54 -23.22 -2.96
C ILE A 405 35.77 -22.82 -1.70
N VAL A 406 36.52 -22.44 -0.65
CA VAL A 406 35.92 -21.88 0.56
C VAL A 406 35.28 -20.54 0.20
N PRO A 407 34.01 -20.26 0.58
CA PRO A 407 33.30 -19.05 0.21
C PRO A 407 34.07 -17.74 0.36
N GLY A 408 34.79 -17.56 1.48
CA GLY A 408 35.60 -16.36 1.72
C GLY A 408 36.75 -16.15 0.71
N ASN A 409 37.16 -17.20 -0.01
CA ASN A 409 38.19 -17.10 -1.05
C ASN A 409 37.62 -16.79 -2.44
N ILE A 410 36.30 -16.92 -2.66
CA ILE A 410 35.66 -16.61 -3.95
C ILE A 410 35.93 -15.15 -4.32
N GLN A 411 35.75 -14.24 -3.36
CA GLN A 411 36.04 -12.82 -3.56
C GLN A 411 37.50 -12.56 -3.95
N VAL A 412 38.46 -13.18 -3.26
CA VAL A 412 39.90 -13.01 -3.56
C VAL A 412 40.24 -13.48 -4.97
N ARG A 413 39.54 -14.50 -5.47
CA ARG A 413 39.69 -14.98 -6.85
C ARG A 413 39.06 -14.01 -7.84
N ALA A 414 37.84 -13.53 -7.56
CA ALA A 414 37.17 -12.51 -8.38
C ALA A 414 38.04 -11.26 -8.53
N GLU A 415 38.58 -10.73 -7.43
CA GLU A 415 39.47 -9.55 -7.43
C GLU A 415 40.71 -9.74 -8.31
N LYS A 416 41.36 -10.91 -8.24
CA LYS A 416 42.51 -11.23 -9.10
C LYS A 416 42.14 -11.34 -10.57
N LEU A 417 40.94 -11.83 -10.88
CA LEU A 417 40.44 -11.93 -12.25
C LEU A 417 40.04 -10.57 -12.80
N MET A 418 39.43 -9.70 -12.00
CA MET A 418 39.14 -8.31 -12.37
C MET A 418 40.42 -7.51 -12.67
N GLN A 419 41.53 -7.80 -11.99
CA GLN A 419 42.84 -7.21 -12.33
C GLN A 419 43.40 -7.72 -13.66
N LYS A 420 43.08 -8.96 -14.05
CA LYS A 420 43.55 -9.58 -15.30
C LYS A 420 42.67 -9.21 -16.49
N TYR A 421 41.37 -9.10 -16.27
CA TYR A 421 40.34 -8.74 -17.23
C TYR A 421 39.70 -7.43 -16.74
N PRO A 422 40.23 -6.27 -17.18
CA PRO A 422 39.84 -4.98 -16.63
C PRO A 422 38.33 -4.77 -16.75
N PRO A 423 37.71 -4.15 -15.73
CA PRO A 423 36.27 -4.01 -15.63
C PRO A 423 35.72 -3.06 -16.69
N VAL A 424 34.50 -3.34 -17.18
CA VAL A 424 33.75 -2.40 -18.03
C VAL A 424 33.20 -1.25 -17.16
N HIS A 425 32.87 -1.51 -15.89
CA HIS A 425 32.36 -0.54 -14.93
C HIS A 425 32.97 -0.73 -13.52
N GLU A 426 33.99 0.06 -13.18
CA GLU A 426 34.72 -0.03 -11.89
C GLU A 426 33.80 0.04 -10.65
N GLN A 427 32.78 0.89 -10.67
CA GLN A 427 31.88 1.07 -9.53
C GLN A 427 31.00 -0.14 -9.25
N MET A 428 30.62 -0.91 -10.28
CA MET A 428 29.79 -2.10 -10.11
C MET A 428 30.59 -3.23 -9.46
N ASP A 429 31.80 -3.43 -9.96
CA ASP A 429 32.66 -4.53 -9.54
C ASP A 429 33.11 -4.36 -8.08
N ASP A 430 33.37 -3.12 -7.64
CA ASP A 430 33.62 -2.81 -6.23
C ASP A 430 32.44 -3.17 -5.31
N VAL A 431 31.21 -2.98 -5.79
CA VAL A 431 29.99 -3.35 -5.06
C VAL A 431 29.83 -4.86 -4.99
N LEU A 432 30.02 -5.57 -6.10
CA LEU A 432 29.98 -7.03 -6.16
C LEU A 432 31.02 -7.65 -5.23
N LEU A 433 32.26 -7.15 -5.25
CA LEU A 433 33.31 -7.58 -4.33
C LEU A 433 32.91 -7.33 -2.87
N SER A 434 32.35 -6.15 -2.56
CA SER A 434 31.90 -5.82 -1.21
C SER A 434 30.78 -6.74 -0.71
N ILE A 435 29.85 -7.13 -1.60
CA ILE A 435 28.79 -8.10 -1.29
C ILE A 435 29.42 -9.48 -1.01
N MET A 436 30.35 -9.94 -1.86
CA MET A 436 31.04 -11.22 -1.67
C MET A 436 31.89 -11.27 -0.39
N GLN A 437 32.35 -10.12 0.11
CA GLN A 437 33.01 -9.98 1.42
C GLN A 437 32.03 -10.05 2.61
N GLY A 438 30.71 -10.05 2.36
CA GLY A 438 29.68 -10.05 3.41
C GLY A 438 29.36 -8.66 3.98
N SER A 439 29.67 -7.58 3.26
CA SER A 439 29.46 -6.21 3.76
C SER A 439 28.02 -5.72 3.56
N SER A 440 27.12 -6.05 4.50
CA SER A 440 25.71 -5.63 4.46
C SER A 440 25.49 -4.12 4.39
N GLY A 441 26.35 -3.32 5.03
CA GLY A 441 26.30 -1.86 4.95
C GLY A 441 26.54 -1.33 3.53
N ARG A 442 27.54 -1.89 2.82
CA ARG A 442 27.83 -1.51 1.43
C ARG A 442 26.69 -1.89 0.50
N VAL A 443 26.06 -3.03 0.70
CA VAL A 443 24.88 -3.43 -0.09
C VAL A 443 23.76 -2.42 0.03
N MET A 444 23.48 -1.97 1.26
CA MET A 444 22.44 -0.96 1.49
C MET A 444 22.80 0.39 0.86
N GLU A 445 24.06 0.83 0.95
CA GLU A 445 24.55 2.03 0.26
C GLU A 445 24.39 1.92 -1.26
N SER A 446 24.75 0.78 -1.84
CA SER A 446 24.66 0.52 -3.27
C SER A 446 23.22 0.43 -3.77
N LEU A 447 22.35 -0.32 -3.09
CA LEU A 447 20.93 -0.40 -3.43
C LEU A 447 20.27 0.99 -3.34
N PHE A 448 20.62 1.78 -2.34
CA PHE A 448 20.15 3.15 -2.22
C PHE A 448 20.66 4.03 -3.38
N ALA A 449 21.94 3.95 -3.73
CA ALA A 449 22.54 4.72 -4.81
C ALA A 449 22.00 4.34 -6.20
N PHE A 450 21.81 3.05 -6.45
CA PHE A 450 21.39 2.52 -7.75
C PHE A 450 19.88 2.48 -7.97
N GLY A 451 19.06 2.83 -6.97
CA GLY A 451 17.62 2.87 -7.18
C GLY A 451 16.82 3.35 -5.99
N GLY A 452 17.25 3.07 -4.76
CA GLY A 452 16.49 3.46 -3.57
C GLY A 452 16.33 4.99 -3.38
N ALA A 453 17.25 5.79 -3.91
CA ALA A 453 17.20 7.26 -3.91
C ALA A 453 16.61 7.86 -5.20
N SER A 454 16.24 7.04 -6.18
CA SER A 454 15.73 7.50 -7.48
C SER A 454 14.33 8.13 -7.40
N GLY A 455 13.62 7.95 -6.28
CA GLY A 455 12.21 8.32 -6.16
C GLY A 455 11.25 7.35 -6.85
N ALA A 456 11.75 6.29 -7.51
CA ALA A 456 10.94 5.21 -8.04
C ALA A 456 10.44 4.28 -6.91
N ALA A 457 9.15 3.93 -6.96
CA ALA A 457 8.48 3.19 -5.90
C ALA A 457 9.08 1.79 -5.66
N LEU A 458 9.28 0.99 -6.73
CA LEU A 458 9.73 -0.40 -6.60
C LEU A 458 11.16 -0.51 -6.04
N PRO A 459 12.20 0.13 -6.62
CA PRO A 459 13.56 0.08 -6.07
C PRO A 459 13.67 0.60 -4.63
N ALA A 460 12.96 1.68 -4.28
CA ALA A 460 12.94 2.23 -2.92
C ALA A 460 12.31 1.25 -1.93
N THR A 461 11.19 0.62 -2.31
CA THR A 461 10.50 -0.37 -1.48
C THR A 461 11.34 -1.61 -1.25
N VAL A 462 11.96 -2.16 -2.30
CA VAL A 462 12.87 -3.32 -2.21
C VAL A 462 14.04 -3.01 -1.28
N THR A 463 14.68 -1.85 -1.45
CA THR A 463 15.78 -1.41 -0.59
C THR A 463 15.33 -1.36 0.87
N SER A 464 14.18 -0.76 1.15
CA SER A 464 13.63 -0.70 2.52
C SER A 464 13.31 -2.08 3.09
N LEU A 465 12.69 -2.97 2.32
CA LEU A 465 12.31 -4.31 2.76
C LEU A 465 13.51 -5.24 2.97
N LEU A 466 14.57 -5.10 2.16
CA LEU A 466 15.84 -5.80 2.36
C LEU A 466 16.56 -5.32 3.61
N CYS A 467 16.55 -4.02 3.90
CA CYS A 467 17.05 -3.49 5.17
C CYS A 467 16.37 -4.15 6.36
N ASN A 468 15.03 -4.27 6.31
CA ASN A 468 14.25 -4.95 7.36
C ASN A 468 14.63 -6.44 7.48
N LEU A 469 14.78 -7.13 6.35
CA LEU A 469 15.19 -8.53 6.32
C LEU A 469 16.57 -8.73 6.96
N TYR A 470 17.53 -7.84 6.70
CA TYR A 470 18.86 -7.89 7.31
C TYR A 470 18.84 -7.62 8.81
N LEU A 471 18.01 -6.68 9.27
CA LEU A 471 17.84 -6.42 10.70
C LEU A 471 17.19 -7.61 11.41
N ASP A 472 16.19 -8.23 10.79
CA ASP A 472 15.56 -9.45 11.31
C ASP A 472 16.52 -10.65 11.31
N ALA A 473 17.48 -10.70 10.38
CA ALA A 473 18.59 -11.65 10.35
C ALA A 473 19.68 -11.37 11.40
N GLY A 474 19.57 -10.28 12.18
CA GLY A 474 20.52 -9.91 13.23
C GLY A 474 21.78 -9.18 12.72
N LEU A 475 21.78 -8.72 11.47
CA LEU A 475 22.91 -7.99 10.89
C LEU A 475 22.99 -6.57 11.47
N GLN A 476 24.21 -6.10 11.72
CA GLN A 476 24.44 -4.76 12.26
C GLN A 476 24.40 -3.71 11.14
N LEU A 477 23.31 -2.93 11.10
CA LEU A 477 23.16 -1.78 10.20
C LEU A 477 23.07 -0.46 10.99
N PRO A 478 23.38 0.70 10.36
CA PRO A 478 23.27 2.01 11.01
C PRO A 478 21.83 2.30 11.51
N LYS A 479 21.69 2.74 12.77
CA LYS A 479 20.40 2.70 13.49
C LYS A 479 19.36 3.84 13.26
N PRO A 480 19.52 4.81 12.35
CA PRO A 480 18.34 5.48 11.77
C PRO A 480 17.99 4.97 10.35
N LEU A 481 18.83 4.12 9.74
CA LEU A 481 18.71 3.77 8.33
C LEU A 481 17.36 3.12 7.98
N GLN A 482 16.88 2.22 8.84
CA GLN A 482 15.60 1.53 8.64
C GLN A 482 14.42 2.51 8.47
N MET A 483 14.32 3.46 9.40
CA MET A 483 13.22 4.41 9.46
C MET A 483 13.28 5.40 8.30
N ASP A 484 14.47 5.80 7.90
CA ASP A 484 14.67 6.73 6.79
C ASP A 484 14.37 6.05 5.45
N LEU A 485 14.81 4.81 5.25
CA LEU A 485 14.48 4.04 4.05
C LEU A 485 12.98 3.74 3.93
N LEU A 486 12.30 3.41 5.03
CA LEU A 486 10.85 3.20 5.05
C LEU A 486 10.09 4.46 4.63
N LYS A 487 10.52 5.63 5.11
CA LYS A 487 9.92 6.91 4.70
C LYS A 487 10.22 7.23 3.25
N THR A 488 11.46 7.03 2.79
CA THR A 488 11.82 7.25 1.39
C THR A 488 11.00 6.36 0.47
N ALA A 489 10.81 5.09 0.80
CA ALA A 489 9.93 4.19 0.09
C ALA A 489 8.47 4.65 0.11
N ALA A 490 7.96 5.08 1.28
CA ALA A 490 6.62 5.63 1.39
C ALA A 490 6.41 6.85 0.48
N PHE A 491 7.35 7.80 0.49
CA PHE A 491 7.30 8.98 -0.37
C PHE A 491 7.40 8.60 -1.85
N ALA A 492 8.30 7.69 -2.22
CA ALA A 492 8.46 7.19 -3.59
C ALA A 492 7.16 6.56 -4.11
N ILE A 493 6.50 5.71 -3.32
CA ILE A 493 5.19 5.13 -3.65
C ILE A 493 4.16 6.25 -3.86
N THR A 494 4.05 7.21 -2.95
CA THR A 494 3.08 8.31 -3.11
C THR A 494 3.35 9.17 -4.34
N SER A 495 4.61 9.39 -4.72
CA SER A 495 4.96 10.19 -5.90
C SER A 495 4.77 9.43 -7.19
N SER A 496 5.18 8.16 -7.28
CA SER A 496 5.06 7.36 -8.51
C SER A 496 3.61 6.97 -8.83
N LEU A 497 2.73 6.98 -7.83
CA LEU A 497 1.30 6.70 -7.98
C LEU A 497 0.44 7.96 -7.81
N ALA A 498 1.03 9.15 -7.87
CA ALA A 498 0.31 10.42 -7.81
C ALA A 498 -0.54 10.61 -9.09
N GLY A 499 -1.84 10.30 -9.01
CA GLY A 499 -2.76 10.45 -10.14
C GLY A 499 -3.93 9.47 -10.06
N PRO A 500 -4.25 8.75 -11.15
CA PRO A 500 -5.40 7.83 -11.18
C PRO A 500 -5.28 6.68 -10.18
N ASN A 501 -4.05 6.34 -9.78
CA ASN A 501 -3.75 5.23 -8.86
C ASN A 501 -3.39 5.71 -7.44
N ALA A 502 -3.75 6.95 -7.08
CA ALA A 502 -3.40 7.53 -5.78
C ALA A 502 -3.97 6.69 -4.61
N ASP A 503 -5.14 6.10 -4.80
CA ASP A 503 -5.79 5.20 -3.84
C ASP A 503 -5.01 3.91 -3.59
N ILE A 504 -4.41 3.33 -4.63
CA ILE A 504 -3.53 2.17 -4.54
C ILE A 504 -2.25 2.57 -3.81
N GLY A 505 -1.66 3.71 -4.18
CA GLY A 505 -0.45 4.23 -3.56
C GLY A 505 -0.61 4.46 -2.06
N THR A 506 -1.67 5.14 -1.61
CA THR A 506 -1.94 5.35 -0.19
C THR A 506 -2.12 4.03 0.56
N ARG A 507 -2.85 3.06 -0.02
CA ARG A 507 -3.00 1.72 0.58
C ARG A 507 -1.66 1.00 0.73
N MET A 508 -0.82 1.02 -0.30
CA MET A 508 0.52 0.42 -0.26
C MET A 508 1.39 1.04 0.83
N VAL A 509 1.39 2.37 0.96
CA VAL A 509 2.17 3.06 2.00
C VAL A 509 1.69 2.70 3.40
N VAL A 510 0.37 2.68 3.62
CA VAL A 510 -0.18 2.26 4.92
C VAL A 510 0.26 0.83 5.24
N ARG A 511 0.19 -0.09 4.27
CA ARG A 511 0.62 -1.49 4.46
C ARG A 511 2.13 -1.62 4.71
N LEU A 512 2.96 -0.82 4.05
CA LEU A 512 4.41 -0.79 4.27
C LEU A 512 4.78 -0.32 5.68
N LEU A 513 4.12 0.73 6.17
CA LEU A 513 4.47 1.40 7.42
C LEU A 513 3.79 0.79 8.66
N LEU A 514 2.62 0.18 8.50
CA LEU A 514 1.82 -0.36 9.61
C LEU A 514 2.55 -1.37 10.52
N PRO A 515 3.38 -2.31 10.01
CA PRO A 515 4.12 -3.24 10.87
C PRO A 515 5.09 -2.56 11.84
N PHE A 516 5.56 -1.36 11.48
CA PHE A 516 6.55 -0.57 12.23
C PHE A 516 5.90 0.55 13.05
N ALA A 517 4.59 0.75 12.92
CA ALA A 517 3.87 1.78 13.64
C ALA A 517 3.58 1.34 15.08
N THR A 518 4.26 1.97 16.05
CA THR A 518 3.94 1.80 17.47
C THR A 518 3.24 3.05 18.01
N PRO A 519 2.17 2.91 18.82
CA PRO A 519 1.41 4.06 19.32
C PRO A 519 2.21 4.97 20.27
N LYS A 520 3.29 4.48 20.88
CA LYS A 520 4.11 5.20 21.87
C LYS A 520 5.61 5.31 21.53
N GLY A 521 6.10 4.61 20.49
CA GLY A 521 7.54 4.53 20.18
C GLY A 521 7.94 5.38 18.98
N ASP A 522 7.31 5.14 17.83
CA ASP A 522 7.80 5.62 16.54
C ASP A 522 6.98 6.79 16.01
N VAL A 523 7.06 7.91 16.74
CA VAL A 523 6.39 9.18 16.44
C VAL A 523 6.54 9.58 14.97
N SER A 524 7.68 9.26 14.36
CA SER A 524 7.96 9.63 12.98
C SER A 524 7.24 8.79 11.93
N ILE A 525 7.12 7.47 12.08
CA ILE A 525 6.38 6.62 11.13
C ILE A 525 4.89 6.93 11.21
N VAL A 526 4.37 7.02 12.43
CA VAL A 526 2.98 7.39 12.69
C VAL A 526 2.67 8.78 12.12
N ALA A 527 3.60 9.74 12.23
CA ALA A 527 3.46 11.06 11.59
C ALA A 527 3.35 10.96 10.07
N THR A 528 4.23 10.18 9.44
CA THR A 528 4.25 10.03 7.98
C THR A 528 2.97 9.37 7.49
N MET A 529 2.51 8.31 8.16
CA MET A 529 1.23 7.66 7.85
C MET A 529 0.06 8.64 7.98
N ALA A 530 -0.04 9.35 9.11
CA ALA A 530 -1.10 10.33 9.35
C ALA A 530 -1.11 11.43 8.28
N ALA A 531 0.05 12.02 7.98
CA ALA A 531 0.16 13.08 6.97
C ALA A 531 -0.23 12.62 5.56
N ILE A 532 0.00 11.34 5.23
CA ILE A 532 -0.41 10.76 3.94
C ILE A 532 -1.91 10.52 3.91
N LEU A 533 -2.50 10.01 5.00
CA LEU A 533 -3.94 9.84 5.14
C LEU A 533 -4.69 11.19 5.07
N GLU A 534 -4.20 12.23 5.76
CA GLU A 534 -4.81 13.57 5.75
C GLU A 534 -4.83 14.22 4.36
N ARG A 535 -3.82 13.94 3.52
CA ARG A 535 -3.70 14.49 2.18
C ARG A 535 -4.45 13.69 1.13
N HIS A 536 -4.85 12.46 1.46
CA HIS A 536 -5.52 11.58 0.53
C HIS A 536 -6.98 11.97 0.34
N THR A 537 -7.48 11.80 -0.88
CA THR A 537 -8.81 12.23 -1.31
C THR A 537 -9.61 11.04 -1.85
N PRO A 538 -10.25 10.23 -0.97
CA PRO A 538 -10.90 9.00 -1.40
C PRO A 538 -11.99 9.23 -2.44
N GLY A 539 -11.91 8.51 -3.57
CA GLY A 539 -12.84 8.61 -4.68
C GLY A 539 -14.23 8.09 -4.32
N ASN A 540 -14.31 7.08 -3.46
CA ASN A 540 -15.57 6.49 -3.02
C ASN A 540 -15.58 6.09 -1.53
N ASP A 541 -16.76 5.70 -1.05
CA ASP A 541 -16.97 5.34 0.35
C ASP A 541 -16.29 4.02 0.75
N VAL A 542 -16.19 3.07 -0.18
CA VAL A 542 -15.56 1.76 0.06
C VAL A 542 -14.08 1.94 0.32
N GLU A 543 -13.44 2.79 -0.47
CA GLU A 543 -12.02 3.12 -0.34
C GLU A 543 -11.71 3.78 1.02
N ALA A 544 -12.48 4.78 1.42
CA ALA A 544 -12.32 5.43 2.71
C ALA A 544 -12.49 4.44 3.88
N ARG A 545 -13.50 3.56 3.82
CA ARG A 545 -13.72 2.52 4.83
C ARG A 545 -12.57 1.51 4.88
N ASN A 546 -12.05 1.10 3.73
CA ASN A 546 -10.91 0.18 3.65
C ASN A 546 -9.66 0.78 4.30
N LEU A 547 -9.37 2.07 4.03
CA LEU A 547 -8.23 2.77 4.65
C LEU A 547 -8.39 2.89 6.17
N ILE A 548 -9.57 3.27 6.65
CA ILE A 548 -9.87 3.33 8.09
C ILE A 548 -9.71 1.94 8.72
N SER A 549 -10.24 0.89 8.07
CA SER A 549 -10.14 -0.50 8.54
C SER A 549 -8.70 -1.00 8.63
N LEU A 550 -7.81 -0.61 7.70
CA LEU A 550 -6.38 -0.96 7.77
C LEU A 550 -5.71 -0.35 9.02
N CYS A 551 -6.14 0.85 9.42
CA CYS A 551 -5.62 1.58 10.57
C CYS A 551 -6.27 1.18 11.91
N GLN A 552 -7.30 0.32 11.90
CA GLN A 552 -8.12 0.01 13.09
C GLN A 552 -7.29 -0.43 14.29
N LYS A 553 -6.27 -1.28 14.09
CA LYS A 553 -5.38 -1.74 15.18
C LYS A 553 -4.65 -0.60 15.90
N LEU A 554 -4.35 0.51 15.21
CA LEU A 554 -3.71 1.69 15.81
C LEU A 554 -4.73 2.64 16.44
N VAL A 555 -5.93 2.73 15.85
CA VAL A 555 -7.08 3.45 16.42
C VAL A 555 -7.50 2.82 17.75
N ASP A 556 -7.62 1.50 17.82
CA ASP A 556 -7.95 0.75 19.05
C ASP A 556 -6.88 0.93 20.14
N LYS A 557 -5.63 1.12 19.72
CA LYS A 557 -4.49 1.46 20.60
C LYS A 557 -4.42 2.95 20.94
N LYS A 558 -5.42 3.75 20.55
CA LYS A 558 -5.56 5.19 20.82
C LYS A 558 -4.42 6.04 20.28
N SER A 559 -3.98 5.77 19.05
CA SER A 559 -3.00 6.61 18.37
C SER A 559 -3.67 7.90 17.85
N GLU A 560 -3.51 9.02 18.58
CA GLU A 560 -4.11 10.32 18.25
C GLU A 560 -3.87 10.73 16.78
N ARG A 561 -2.62 10.69 16.32
CA ARG A 561 -2.27 11.09 14.94
C ARG A 561 -2.92 10.24 13.86
N ILE A 562 -3.09 8.94 14.10
CA ILE A 562 -3.77 8.08 13.12
C ILE A 562 -5.26 8.39 13.10
N VAL A 563 -5.86 8.67 14.27
CA VAL A 563 -7.24 9.14 14.36
C VAL A 563 -7.41 10.43 13.58
N ASP A 564 -6.52 11.42 13.75
CA ASP A 564 -6.53 12.67 12.97
C ASP A 564 -6.46 12.40 11.46
N GLY A 565 -5.57 11.50 11.02
CA GLY A 565 -5.48 11.09 9.62
C GLY A 565 -6.75 10.43 9.09
N CYS A 566 -7.36 9.53 9.86
CA CYS A 566 -8.63 8.90 9.50
C CYS A 566 -9.80 9.92 9.48
N VAL A 567 -9.82 10.88 10.40
CA VAL A 567 -10.79 11.98 10.41
C VAL A 567 -10.61 12.88 9.18
N GLY A 568 -9.38 13.08 8.70
CA GLY A 568 -9.11 13.72 7.41
C GLY A 568 -9.87 13.07 6.25
N LEU A 569 -9.81 11.74 6.14
CA LEU A 569 -10.56 10.97 5.14
C LEU A 569 -12.08 11.16 5.27
N VAL A 570 -12.57 11.10 6.52
CA VAL A 570 -13.99 11.30 6.84
C VAL A 570 -14.45 12.69 6.40
N LEU A 571 -13.72 13.74 6.75
CA LEU A 571 -14.06 15.11 6.40
C LEU A 571 -14.04 15.33 4.89
N PHE A 572 -13.16 14.65 4.15
CA PHE A 572 -13.17 14.67 2.69
C PHE A 572 -14.45 14.04 2.13
N ARG A 573 -14.83 12.84 2.58
CA ARG A 573 -16.06 12.16 2.13
C ARG A 573 -17.31 12.97 2.49
N TYR A 574 -17.37 13.51 3.71
CA TYR A 574 -18.43 14.41 4.14
C TYR A 574 -18.59 15.61 3.16
N ARG A 575 -17.49 16.27 2.76
CA ARG A 575 -17.53 17.37 1.78
C ARG A 575 -17.96 16.90 0.39
N SER A 576 -17.52 15.71 -0.03
CA SER A 576 -17.94 15.11 -1.30
C SER A 576 -19.45 14.90 -1.36
N HIS A 577 -20.03 14.30 -0.32
CA HIS A 577 -21.48 14.10 -0.20
C HIS A 577 -22.27 15.40 -0.11
N LEU A 578 -21.69 16.42 0.51
CA LEU A 578 -22.27 17.75 0.54
C LEU A 578 -22.35 18.37 -0.86
N ASN A 579 -21.28 18.24 -1.64
CA ASN A 579 -21.21 18.76 -3.01
C ASN A 579 -22.12 18.00 -3.99
N SER A 580 -22.49 16.75 -3.67
CA SER A 580 -23.42 15.93 -4.47
C SER A 580 -24.88 16.01 -3.99
N ASP A 581 -25.23 16.97 -3.13
CA ASP A 581 -26.58 17.15 -2.56
C ASP A 581 -27.14 15.88 -1.87
N THR A 582 -26.26 15.11 -1.21
CA THR A 582 -26.62 13.90 -0.45
C THR A 582 -26.37 14.10 1.06
N PRO A 583 -27.19 14.90 1.74
CA PRO A 583 -26.95 15.32 3.12
C PRO A 583 -26.99 14.15 4.13
N GLY A 584 -27.72 13.07 3.86
CA GLY A 584 -27.71 11.87 4.70
C GLY A 584 -26.37 11.14 4.66
N GLY A 585 -25.76 11.03 3.48
CA GLY A 585 -24.40 10.52 3.33
C GLY A 585 -23.37 11.39 4.06
N ALA A 586 -23.53 12.72 3.98
CA ALA A 586 -22.68 13.67 4.69
C ALA A 586 -22.76 13.47 6.22
N MET A 587 -23.98 13.33 6.78
CA MET A 587 -24.18 13.08 8.21
C MET A 587 -23.64 11.72 8.64
N HIS A 588 -23.85 10.67 7.84
CA HIS A 588 -23.31 9.34 8.13
C HIS A 588 -21.78 9.38 8.30
N TRP A 589 -21.07 10.06 7.39
CA TRP A 589 -19.61 10.19 7.49
C TRP A 589 -19.19 11.00 8.72
N LEU A 590 -19.86 12.10 9.05
CA LEU A 590 -19.55 12.84 10.29
C LEU A 590 -19.75 11.97 11.54
N LEU A 591 -20.74 11.08 11.57
CA LEU A 591 -20.93 10.13 12.67
C LEU A 591 -19.81 9.10 12.76
N VAL A 592 -19.33 8.59 11.62
CA VAL A 592 -18.14 7.71 11.58
C VAL A 592 -16.93 8.43 12.16
N GLY A 593 -16.72 9.71 11.81
CA GLY A 593 -15.63 10.50 12.38
C GLY A 593 -15.78 10.73 13.89
N LEU A 594 -17.00 11.02 14.35
CA LEU A 594 -17.30 11.16 15.78
C LEU A 594 -17.04 9.84 16.54
N GLU A 595 -17.38 8.70 15.95
CA GLU A 595 -17.07 7.39 16.53
C GLU A 595 -15.56 7.18 16.66
N LEU A 596 -14.78 7.50 15.63
CA LEU A 596 -13.31 7.43 15.67
C LEU A 596 -12.70 8.35 16.74
N GLU A 597 -13.12 9.62 16.80
CA GLU A 597 -12.66 10.58 17.80
C GLU A 597 -13.07 10.13 19.22
N SER A 598 -14.25 9.53 19.39
CA SER A 598 -14.70 9.02 20.69
C SER A 598 -13.82 7.91 21.26
N MET A 599 -13.12 7.15 20.41
CA MET A 599 -12.21 6.08 20.84
C MET A 599 -11.03 6.60 21.67
N LEU A 600 -10.61 7.86 21.44
CA LEU A 600 -9.56 8.51 22.24
C LEU A 600 -10.04 8.81 23.67
N CYS A 601 -11.32 9.10 23.84
CA CYS A 601 -11.94 9.45 25.12
C CYS A 601 -12.50 8.24 25.91
N ARG A 602 -12.53 7.04 25.33
CA ARG A 602 -12.99 5.83 26.04
C ARG A 602 -11.99 5.40 27.10
N GLU A 603 -12.42 5.03 28.31
CA GLU A 603 -11.56 4.35 29.29
C GLU A 603 -11.48 2.84 28.99
N SER A 604 -10.62 2.11 29.71
CA SER A 604 -10.37 0.66 29.49
C SER A 604 -11.61 -0.24 29.65
N ASP A 605 -12.67 0.26 30.30
CA ASP A 605 -13.90 -0.48 30.58
C ASP A 605 -14.95 -0.36 29.45
N GLY A 606 -14.60 0.31 28.35
CA GLY A 606 -15.42 0.35 27.11
C GLY A 606 -16.59 1.33 27.12
N GLU A 607 -16.93 1.91 28.27
CA GLU A 607 -17.93 2.98 28.35
C GLU A 607 -17.29 4.36 28.11
N VAL A 608 -17.96 5.18 27.29
CA VAL A 608 -17.65 6.60 27.12
C VAL A 608 -18.24 7.33 28.33
N HIS A 609 -17.44 7.48 29.39
CA HIS A 609 -17.89 8.17 30.60
C HIS A 609 -17.80 9.69 30.50
N ASP A 610 -17.01 10.23 29.56
CA ASP A 610 -16.76 11.67 29.42
C ASP A 610 -17.13 12.19 28.03
N TRP A 611 -18.45 12.25 27.76
CA TRP A 611 -18.97 12.87 26.54
C TRP A 611 -18.62 14.36 26.45
N GLN A 612 -18.40 15.04 27.58
CA GLN A 612 -17.99 16.45 27.62
C GLN A 612 -16.60 16.64 27.00
N SER A 613 -15.70 15.67 27.16
CA SER A 613 -14.40 15.66 26.48
C SER A 613 -14.54 15.55 24.96
N ILE A 614 -15.47 14.73 24.46
CA ILE A 614 -15.77 14.62 23.03
C ILE A 614 -16.34 15.93 22.50
N GLU A 615 -17.31 16.53 23.20
CA GLU A 615 -17.89 17.83 22.79
C GLU A 615 -16.83 18.94 22.71
N ALA A 616 -15.86 18.93 23.63
CA ALA A 616 -14.78 19.91 23.66
C ALA A 616 -13.76 19.72 22.53
N THR A 617 -13.45 18.47 22.15
CA THR A 617 -12.30 18.14 21.29
C THR A 617 -12.66 17.72 19.87
N SER A 618 -13.84 17.13 19.64
CA SER A 618 -14.24 16.56 18.35
C SER A 618 -14.48 17.63 17.29
N VAL A 619 -13.83 17.45 16.13
CA VAL A 619 -14.06 18.29 14.95
C VAL A 619 -15.35 17.89 14.26
N CYS A 620 -15.66 16.59 14.17
CA CYS A 620 -16.87 16.10 13.53
C CYS A 620 -18.14 16.54 14.26
N TYR A 621 -18.13 16.55 15.61
CA TYR A 621 -19.21 17.08 16.43
C TYR A 621 -19.55 18.53 16.09
N ARG A 622 -18.53 19.39 16.01
CA ARG A 622 -18.71 20.81 15.67
C ARG A 622 -19.33 21.00 14.28
N TYR A 623 -18.98 20.15 13.31
CA TYR A 623 -19.63 20.17 12.00
C TYR A 623 -21.10 19.73 12.06
N ILE A 624 -21.42 18.67 12.82
CA ILE A 624 -22.82 18.21 13.00
C ILE A 624 -23.68 19.33 13.59
N ILE A 625 -23.23 19.96 14.67
CA ILE A 625 -23.93 21.10 15.30
C ILE A 625 -24.11 22.22 14.30
N SER A 626 -23.02 22.69 13.69
CA SER A 626 -23.04 23.83 12.77
C SER A 626 -24.04 23.61 11.63
N TRP A 627 -24.10 22.40 11.08
CA TRP A 627 -25.07 22.05 10.04
C TRP A 627 -26.50 21.96 10.55
N CYS A 628 -26.75 21.30 11.67
CA CYS A 628 -28.09 21.20 12.23
C CYS A 628 -28.67 22.60 12.50
N VAL A 629 -27.89 23.49 13.12
CA VAL A 629 -28.29 24.86 13.41
C VAL A 629 -28.48 25.67 12.13
N ARG A 630 -27.57 25.56 11.15
CA ARG A 630 -27.68 26.29 9.88
C ARG A 630 -28.90 25.86 9.07
N VAL A 631 -29.19 24.56 8.99
CA VAL A 631 -30.35 24.04 8.26
C VAL A 631 -31.65 24.38 8.99
N ALA A 632 -31.68 24.28 10.32
CA ALA A 632 -32.83 24.72 11.13
C ALA A 632 -33.12 26.22 10.93
N GLY A 633 -32.09 27.07 10.92
CA GLY A 633 -32.21 28.50 10.64
C GLY A 633 -32.68 28.80 9.23
N ALA A 634 -32.14 28.10 8.22
CA ALA A 634 -32.60 28.25 6.83
C ALA A 634 -34.06 27.82 6.65
N LEU A 635 -34.48 26.75 7.34
CA LEU A 635 -35.87 26.28 7.34
C LEU A 635 -36.80 27.31 8.00
N LEU A 636 -36.41 27.84 9.16
CA LEU A 636 -37.17 28.87 9.88
C LEU A 636 -37.33 30.14 9.05
N LEU A 637 -36.25 30.64 8.46
CA LEU A 637 -36.29 31.82 7.59
C LEU A 637 -37.18 31.58 6.38
N GLY A 638 -37.06 30.40 5.78
CA GLY A 638 -37.91 29.96 4.68
C GLY A 638 -39.39 29.98 5.00
N ILE A 639 -39.76 29.49 6.19
CA ILE A 639 -41.15 29.50 6.69
C ILE A 639 -41.65 30.94 6.90
N LEU A 640 -40.84 31.79 7.54
CA LEU A 640 -41.22 33.16 7.85
C LEU A 640 -41.43 34.02 6.58
N GLU A 641 -40.55 33.85 5.60
CA GLU A 641 -40.56 34.64 4.37
C GLU A 641 -41.35 34.02 3.22
N GLU A 642 -41.97 32.85 3.42
CA GLU A 642 -42.72 32.11 2.38
C GLU A 642 -41.91 31.88 1.08
N ARG A 643 -40.59 31.65 1.22
CA ARG A 643 -39.70 31.54 0.04
C ARG A 643 -40.04 30.33 -0.83
N GLU A 644 -39.95 30.50 -2.14
CA GLU A 644 -39.93 29.36 -3.06
C GLU A 644 -38.67 28.50 -2.80
N GLY A 645 -38.84 27.18 -2.64
CA GLY A 645 -37.73 26.23 -2.46
C GLY A 645 -37.49 25.72 -1.02
N VAL A 646 -38.26 26.17 -0.02
CA VAL A 646 -38.16 25.69 1.38
C VAL A 646 -38.41 24.19 1.51
N GLY A 647 -39.22 23.62 0.60
CA GLY A 647 -39.42 22.16 0.53
C GLY A 647 -38.13 21.37 0.30
N ARG A 648 -37.15 21.93 -0.43
CA ARG A 648 -35.82 21.29 -0.60
C ARG A 648 -35.05 21.30 0.72
N VAL A 649 -35.04 22.43 1.44
CA VAL A 649 -34.39 22.56 2.75
C VAL A 649 -35.01 21.59 3.77
N ASN A 650 -36.34 21.42 3.74
CA ASN A 650 -37.03 20.45 4.57
C ASN A 650 -36.66 19.00 4.20
N ALA A 651 -36.56 18.67 2.92
CA ALA A 651 -36.12 17.35 2.48
C ALA A 651 -34.69 17.05 2.98
N THR A 652 -33.76 18.01 2.87
CA THR A 652 -32.41 17.94 3.44
C THR A 652 -32.45 17.72 4.95
N ALA A 653 -33.25 18.50 5.68
CA ALA A 653 -33.38 18.39 7.13
C ALA A 653 -33.90 17.01 7.57
N LYS A 654 -34.90 16.47 6.87
CA LYS A 654 -35.42 15.11 7.11
C LYS A 654 -34.37 14.04 6.91
N GLU A 655 -33.63 14.12 5.81
CA GLU A 655 -32.57 13.16 5.50
C GLU A 655 -31.47 13.21 6.56
N MET A 656 -31.07 14.40 7.01
CA MET A 656 -30.12 14.56 8.11
C MET A 656 -30.63 13.95 9.42
N VAL A 657 -31.85 14.29 9.85
CA VAL A 657 -32.43 13.75 11.11
C VAL A 657 -32.52 12.23 11.03
N LYS A 658 -32.94 11.69 9.90
CA LYS A 658 -33.00 10.24 9.67
C LYS A 658 -31.62 9.60 9.81
N SER A 659 -30.61 10.11 9.10
CA SER A 659 -29.25 9.58 9.15
C SER A 659 -28.60 9.72 10.53
N LEU A 660 -28.91 10.77 11.28
CA LEU A 660 -28.42 10.98 12.63
C LEU A 660 -29.04 10.02 13.65
N LYS A 661 -30.31 9.64 13.46
CA LYS A 661 -31.02 8.68 14.31
C LYS A 661 -30.73 7.23 13.96
N GLU A 662 -30.57 6.91 12.68
CA GLU A 662 -30.31 5.53 12.24
C GLU A 662 -28.79 5.19 12.18
N GLY A 663 -27.94 6.15 12.52
CA GLY A 663 -26.48 6.05 12.40
C GLY A 663 -25.77 5.44 13.61
N PRO A 664 -24.43 5.27 13.51
CA PRO A 664 -23.64 4.87 14.68
C PRO A 664 -23.80 5.95 15.77
N LEU A 665 -23.90 5.51 17.03
CA LEU A 665 -24.15 6.35 18.20
C LEU A 665 -25.58 6.95 18.33
N GLU A 666 -26.62 6.33 17.75
CA GLU A 666 -28.04 6.73 17.85
C GLU A 666 -28.43 7.21 19.26
N GLY A 667 -28.11 6.42 20.29
CA GLY A 667 -28.50 6.71 21.67
C GLY A 667 -27.87 7.97 22.27
N TYR A 668 -26.72 8.41 21.75
CA TYR A 668 -26.07 9.67 22.12
C TYR A 668 -26.57 10.82 21.26
N VAL A 669 -26.58 10.65 19.94
CA VAL A 669 -26.91 11.71 18.98
C VAL A 669 -28.37 12.15 19.10
N ALA A 670 -29.29 11.24 19.44
CA ALA A 670 -30.68 11.58 19.72
C ALA A 670 -30.88 12.50 20.95
N LYS A 671 -29.89 12.57 21.83
CA LYS A 671 -29.91 13.43 23.03
C LYS A 671 -29.35 14.84 22.76
N LEU A 672 -28.69 15.06 21.63
CA LEU A 672 -28.14 16.36 21.27
C LEU A 672 -29.25 17.37 20.99
N LEU A 673 -29.15 18.54 21.63
CA LEU A 673 -30.17 19.60 21.54
C LEU A 673 -30.31 20.14 20.11
N GLU A 674 -29.23 20.16 19.34
CA GLU A 674 -29.22 20.65 17.96
C GLU A 674 -29.93 19.69 17.00
N VAL A 675 -29.84 18.38 17.25
CA VAL A 675 -30.56 17.36 16.48
C VAL A 675 -32.05 17.43 16.81
N GLN A 676 -32.39 17.55 18.09
CA GLN A 676 -33.77 17.79 18.54
C GLN A 676 -34.34 19.09 17.97
N THR A 677 -33.52 20.14 17.88
CA THR A 677 -33.89 21.41 17.27
C THR A 677 -34.29 21.21 15.81
N LEU A 678 -33.44 20.53 15.04
CA LEU A 678 -33.70 20.27 13.62
C LEU A 678 -34.96 19.41 13.43
N GLU A 679 -35.15 18.38 14.26
CA GLU A 679 -36.34 17.53 14.23
C GLU A 679 -37.63 18.31 14.51
N LEU A 680 -37.65 19.11 15.57
CA LEU A 680 -38.82 19.92 15.92
C LEU A 680 -39.13 20.94 14.83
N MET A 681 -38.10 21.52 14.19
CA MET A 681 -38.23 22.42 13.04
C MET A 681 -38.78 21.73 11.79
N VAL A 682 -38.36 20.50 11.48
CA VAL A 682 -38.97 19.68 10.44
C VAL A 682 -40.45 19.46 10.73
N GLY A 683 -40.78 19.10 11.98
CA GLY A 683 -42.17 18.91 12.40
C GLY A 683 -43.02 20.19 12.25
N ILE A 684 -42.45 21.36 12.55
CA ILE A 684 -43.12 22.66 12.33
C ILE A 684 -43.44 22.84 10.84
N TYR A 685 -42.46 22.65 9.96
CA TYR A 685 -42.66 22.81 8.52
C TYR A 685 -43.72 21.85 7.97
N GLU A 686 -43.67 20.57 8.31
CA GLU A 686 -44.65 19.58 7.84
C GLU A 686 -46.07 19.91 8.25
N ARG A 687 -46.25 20.36 9.50
CA ARG A 687 -47.55 20.74 10.06
C ARG A 687 -48.13 21.97 9.38
N LEU A 688 -47.28 22.94 9.04
CA LEU A 688 -47.67 24.12 8.27
C LEU A 688 -47.97 23.78 6.80
N SER A 689 -47.26 22.83 6.20
CA SER A 689 -47.41 22.47 4.79
C SER A 689 -48.63 21.60 4.48
N ASN A 690 -49.20 20.94 5.49
CA ASN A 690 -50.33 20.02 5.32
C ASN A 690 -51.71 20.74 5.32
N ASP A 691 -51.74 22.07 5.19
CA ASP A 691 -52.96 22.92 5.25
C ASP A 691 -53.89 22.57 6.41
N SER A 692 -53.32 22.15 7.55
CA SER A 692 -54.10 21.79 8.72
C SER A 692 -54.79 23.02 9.31
N PRO A 693 -56.11 22.96 9.58
CA PRO A 693 -56.81 24.01 10.31
C PRO A 693 -56.42 24.03 11.80
N ASP A 694 -55.55 23.15 12.30
CA ASP A 694 -55.07 23.14 13.68
C ASP A 694 -53.57 23.46 13.76
N TRP A 695 -53.24 24.57 14.43
CA TRP A 695 -51.86 25.06 14.64
C TRP A 695 -51.33 24.72 16.03
N THR A 696 -52.13 24.06 16.88
CA THR A 696 -51.71 23.53 18.19
C THR A 696 -50.43 22.67 18.09
N PRO A 697 -50.28 21.81 17.07
CA PRO A 697 -49.06 21.03 16.89
C PRO A 697 -47.82 21.90 16.59
N VAL A 698 -47.97 22.99 15.84
CA VAL A 698 -46.86 23.93 15.56
C VAL A 698 -46.47 24.68 16.83
N ALA A 699 -47.47 25.20 17.55
CA ALA A 699 -47.27 25.86 18.84
C ALA A 699 -46.58 24.97 19.87
N THR A 700 -46.91 23.68 19.92
CA THR A 700 -46.27 22.71 20.80
C THR A 700 -44.78 22.56 20.49
N ASN A 701 -44.40 22.48 19.21
CA ASN A 701 -42.99 22.36 18.83
C ASN A 701 -42.22 23.67 19.12
N ILE A 702 -42.82 24.84 18.88
CA ILE A 702 -42.22 26.15 19.24
C ILE A 702 -42.00 26.24 20.75
N LYS A 703 -42.99 25.83 21.55
CA LYS A 703 -42.86 25.74 23.01
C LYS A 703 -41.68 24.84 23.39
N LEU A 704 -41.61 23.63 22.85
CA LEU A 704 -40.53 22.69 23.18
C LEU A 704 -39.13 23.22 22.81
N LEU A 705 -39.03 24.03 21.75
CA LEU A 705 -37.80 24.68 21.33
C LEU A 705 -37.35 25.81 22.27
N LEU A 706 -38.30 26.59 22.78
CA LEU A 706 -38.03 27.79 23.60
C LEU A 706 -38.11 27.55 25.12
N GLN A 707 -38.66 26.42 25.54
CA GLN A 707 -38.84 26.12 26.96
C GLN A 707 -37.48 25.87 27.62
N GLU A 708 -37.24 26.63 28.67
CA GLU A 708 -36.12 26.47 29.58
C GLU A 708 -36.20 25.13 30.32
N LYS A 709 -35.14 24.32 30.21
CA LYS A 709 -35.00 23.04 30.92
C LYS A 709 -33.75 23.09 31.81
N PRO A 710 -33.79 22.47 33.00
CA PRO A 710 -32.59 22.31 33.81
C PRO A 710 -31.56 21.54 32.98
N ASN A 711 -30.33 22.05 32.91
CA ASN A 711 -29.26 21.37 32.22
C ASN A 711 -28.97 20.06 32.98
N GLU A 712 -29.15 18.92 32.31
CA GLU A 712 -28.91 17.60 32.91
C GLU A 712 -27.45 17.41 33.36
N TYR A 713 -26.53 18.24 32.84
CA TYR A 713 -25.09 18.13 33.05
C TYR A 713 -24.48 19.21 33.96
N ASP A 714 -25.23 20.26 34.31
CA ASP A 714 -24.75 21.34 35.16
C ASP A 714 -25.84 21.76 36.15
N SER A 715 -25.59 21.50 37.45
CA SER A 715 -26.55 21.69 38.54
C SER A 715 -26.74 23.18 38.85
N GLY A 716 -27.36 23.92 37.94
CA GLY A 716 -27.64 25.34 38.10
C GLY A 716 -27.82 26.11 36.79
N ALA A 717 -27.36 25.56 35.65
CA ALA A 717 -27.59 26.17 34.35
C ALA A 717 -28.94 25.73 33.77
N VAL A 718 -29.63 26.65 33.11
CA VAL A 718 -30.87 26.38 32.38
C VAL A 718 -30.58 26.59 30.90
N THR A 719 -30.95 25.62 30.07
CA THR A 719 -30.73 25.66 28.63
C THR A 719 -32.06 25.50 27.88
N THR A 720 -32.15 26.16 26.73
CA THR A 720 -33.26 25.97 25.80
C THR A 720 -32.83 24.96 24.73
N THR A 721 -33.79 24.21 24.17
CA THR A 721 -33.46 23.24 23.11
C THR A 721 -32.96 23.96 21.86
N ALA A 722 -33.60 25.06 21.46
CA ALA A 722 -33.13 25.88 20.34
C ALA A 722 -31.94 26.76 20.74
N PRO A 723 -30.90 26.88 19.89
CA PRO A 723 -29.83 27.85 20.09
C PRO A 723 -30.36 29.28 19.97
N ARG A 724 -29.71 30.22 20.68
CA ARG A 724 -30.13 31.64 20.79
C ARG A 724 -30.35 32.33 19.44
N CYS A 725 -29.57 31.96 18.43
CA CYS A 725 -29.71 32.52 17.08
C CYS A 725 -31.06 32.23 16.41
N LEU A 726 -31.84 31.24 16.89
CA LEU A 726 -33.17 30.92 16.38
C LEU A 726 -34.31 31.56 17.18
N HIS A 727 -34.04 32.07 18.39
CA HIS A 727 -35.08 32.52 19.32
C HIS A 727 -35.94 33.64 18.74
N TYR A 728 -35.33 34.61 18.07
CA TYR A 728 -36.06 35.71 17.44
C TYR A 728 -36.98 35.24 16.30
N GLY A 729 -36.50 34.37 15.42
CA GLY A 729 -37.35 33.82 14.36
C GLY A 729 -38.48 32.95 14.91
N LEU A 730 -38.23 32.18 15.96
CA LEU A 730 -39.25 31.38 16.64
C LEU A 730 -40.30 32.25 17.35
N LEU A 731 -39.90 33.39 17.92
CA LEU A 731 -40.81 34.38 18.47
C LEU A 731 -41.73 34.97 17.38
N LEU A 732 -41.17 35.37 16.23
CA LEU A 732 -41.97 35.86 15.10
C LEU A 732 -42.91 34.79 14.56
N LEU A 733 -42.46 33.53 14.48
CA LEU A 733 -43.33 32.43 14.07
C LEU A 733 -44.44 32.17 15.09
N GLY A 734 -44.14 32.26 16.38
CA GLY A 734 -45.12 32.18 17.47
C GLY A 734 -46.16 33.29 17.40
N GLN A 735 -45.73 34.53 17.11
CA GLN A 735 -46.65 35.64 16.85
C GLN A 735 -47.57 35.34 15.66
N ARG A 736 -47.03 34.83 14.55
CA ARG A 736 -47.81 34.46 13.37
C ARG A 736 -48.87 33.38 13.69
N VAL A 737 -48.56 32.41 14.54
CA VAL A 737 -49.52 31.40 15.03
C VAL A 737 -50.66 32.08 15.81
N ILE A 738 -50.33 33.04 16.68
CA ILE A 738 -51.31 33.78 17.49
C ILE A 738 -52.22 34.65 16.62
N GLU A 739 -51.67 35.30 15.59
CA GLU A 739 -52.44 36.08 14.62
C GLU A 739 -53.39 35.20 13.82
N GLU A 740 -52.96 34.00 13.45
CA GLU A 740 -53.82 33.04 12.75
C GLU A 740 -54.92 32.48 13.65
N ASP A 741 -54.64 32.25 14.94
CA ASP A 741 -55.67 31.98 15.93
C ASP A 741 -56.70 33.12 15.98
N GLU A 742 -56.27 34.40 15.96
CA GLU A 742 -57.18 35.55 15.94
C GLU A 742 -58.08 35.57 14.70
N ARG A 743 -57.55 35.22 13.53
CA ARG A 743 -58.33 35.12 12.28
C ARG A 743 -59.37 34.00 12.32
N ARG A 744 -59.15 32.96 13.13
CA ARG A 744 -60.06 31.80 13.25
C ARG A 744 -61.19 32.02 14.25
N ILE A 745 -61.03 32.93 15.20
CA ILE A 745 -62.06 33.24 16.21
C ILE A 745 -63.46 33.47 15.60
N PRO A 746 -63.63 34.26 14.52
CA PRO A 746 -64.95 34.48 13.92
C PRO A 746 -65.56 33.25 13.23
N LEU A 747 -64.74 32.25 12.91
CA LEU A 747 -65.10 31.04 12.18
C LEU A 747 -65.35 29.84 13.12
N ALA A 748 -64.97 29.96 14.40
CA ALA A 748 -65.09 28.91 15.39
C ALA A 748 -66.53 28.75 15.90
N LYS A 749 -66.93 27.53 16.26
CA LYS A 749 -68.24 27.29 16.87
C LYS A 749 -68.32 27.97 18.24
N PRO A 750 -69.49 28.46 18.68
CA PRO A 750 -69.67 28.95 20.05
C PRO A 750 -69.34 27.79 21.02
N ASN A 751 -68.30 27.99 21.86
CA ASN A 751 -67.61 27.02 22.75
C ASN A 751 -66.31 26.39 22.24
N ASP A 752 -65.89 26.61 20.99
CA ASP A 752 -64.62 26.09 20.47
C ASP A 752 -63.56 27.19 20.50
N TYR A 753 -62.71 27.17 21.52
CA TYR A 753 -61.78 28.25 21.78
C TYR A 753 -60.44 28.02 21.08
N CYS A 754 -60.20 28.78 20.01
CA CYS A 754 -59.00 28.71 19.19
C CYS A 754 -57.82 29.41 19.88
N SER A 755 -57.11 28.67 20.73
CA SER A 755 -55.77 29.03 21.19
C SER A 755 -54.84 27.84 20.98
N SER A 756 -53.87 28.00 20.10
CA SER A 756 -52.89 26.98 19.73
C SER A 756 -51.82 26.81 20.80
N PHE A 757 -51.45 27.88 21.52
CA PHE A 757 -50.55 27.83 22.67
C PHE A 757 -51.31 27.56 23.99
N ASP A 758 -50.68 26.81 24.90
CA ASP A 758 -51.09 26.74 26.30
C ASP A 758 -50.41 27.86 27.11
N VAL A 759 -50.77 28.01 28.40
CA VAL A 759 -50.24 29.09 29.26
C VAL A 759 -48.71 29.03 29.33
N GLN A 760 -48.15 27.82 29.43
CA GLN A 760 -46.70 27.60 29.44
C GLN A 760 -46.03 27.98 28.11
N GLY A 761 -46.68 27.74 26.98
CA GLY A 761 -46.17 28.11 25.66
C GLY A 761 -46.15 29.62 25.46
N VAL A 762 -47.18 30.34 25.94
CA VAL A 762 -47.18 31.81 25.93
C VAL A 762 -46.15 32.37 26.90
N GLN A 763 -45.96 31.74 28.07
CA GLN A 763 -44.91 32.09 29.01
C GLN A 763 -43.52 31.97 28.36
N ALA A 764 -43.22 30.85 27.69
CA ALA A 764 -41.95 30.66 27.00
C ALA A 764 -41.68 31.75 25.96
N LEU A 765 -42.70 32.21 25.22
CA LEU A 765 -42.57 33.33 24.28
C LEU A 765 -42.32 34.67 25.00
N LEU A 766 -43.01 34.93 26.11
CA LEU A 766 -42.83 36.15 26.91
C LEU A 766 -41.42 36.24 27.52
N GLU A 767 -40.86 35.12 27.97
CA GLU A 767 -39.48 35.03 28.45
C GLU A 767 -38.49 35.45 27.36
N GLN A 768 -38.70 35.02 26.11
CA GLN A 768 -37.85 35.44 24.99
C GLN A 768 -37.98 36.92 24.64
N VAL A 769 -39.17 37.53 24.78
CA VAL A 769 -39.36 38.98 24.58
C VAL A 769 -38.53 39.81 25.57
N ALA A 770 -38.28 39.30 26.78
CA ALA A 770 -37.42 39.95 27.75
C ALA A 770 -35.92 39.78 27.43
N VAL A 771 -35.52 38.63 26.86
CA VAL A 771 -34.12 38.25 26.64
C VAL A 771 -33.55 38.71 25.29
N ILE A 772 -34.35 38.67 24.22
CA ILE A 772 -33.88 38.96 22.86
C ILE A 772 -33.38 40.40 22.68
N PRO A 773 -34.07 41.46 23.14
CA PRO A 773 -33.59 42.84 22.98
C PRO A 773 -32.22 43.05 23.62
N LEU A 774 -32.03 42.52 24.83
CA LEU A 774 -30.77 42.57 25.56
C LEU A 774 -29.64 41.81 24.82
N SER A 775 -29.98 40.67 24.22
CA SER A 775 -29.03 39.84 23.47
C SER A 775 -28.57 40.53 22.19
N LEU A 776 -29.48 41.18 21.45
CA LEU A 776 -29.15 41.93 20.23
C LEU A 776 -28.28 43.16 20.51
N GLU A 777 -28.52 43.85 21.63
CA GLU A 777 -27.67 44.96 22.09
C GLU A 777 -26.25 44.51 22.43
N LEU A 778 -26.12 43.38 23.14
CA LEU A 778 -24.81 42.78 23.47
C LEU A 778 -24.04 42.36 22.22
N GLU A 779 -24.72 41.87 21.17
CA GLU A 779 -24.13 41.45 19.90
C GLU A 779 -23.91 42.62 18.90
N LYS A 780 -24.27 43.86 19.27
CA LYS A 780 -24.20 45.06 18.41
C LYS A 780 -25.00 44.92 17.11
N LEU A 781 -26.06 44.13 17.12
CA LEU A 781 -26.99 43.99 16.01
C LEU A 781 -28.04 45.10 16.05
N HIS A 782 -28.80 45.26 14.97
CA HIS A 782 -29.85 46.29 14.93
C HIS A 782 -30.94 45.98 15.95
N PRO A 783 -31.32 46.94 16.82
CA PRO A 783 -32.37 46.72 17.80
C PRO A 783 -33.71 46.49 17.10
N ILE A 784 -34.56 45.67 17.72
CA ILE A 784 -35.93 45.46 17.24
C ILE A 784 -36.68 46.80 17.35
N PRO A 785 -37.41 47.23 16.31
CA PRO A 785 -38.23 48.45 16.39
C PRO A 785 -39.22 48.38 17.56
N GLU A 786 -39.28 49.42 18.39
CA GLU A 786 -40.17 49.48 19.57
C GLU A 786 -41.64 49.25 19.19
N ASP A 787 -42.07 49.75 18.03
CA ASP A 787 -43.45 49.54 17.53
C ASP A 787 -43.76 48.06 17.29
N LEU A 788 -42.78 47.29 16.77
CA LEU A 788 -42.90 45.86 16.56
C LEU A 788 -42.91 45.11 17.90
N LEU A 789 -42.06 45.52 18.84
CA LEU A 789 -42.01 44.94 20.19
C LEU A 789 -43.32 45.17 20.95
N HIS A 790 -43.90 46.36 20.84
CA HIS A 790 -45.21 46.67 21.39
C HIS A 790 -46.31 45.78 20.78
N THR A 791 -46.27 45.58 19.46
CA THR A 791 -47.22 44.72 18.75
C THR A 791 -47.11 43.25 19.19
N ILE A 792 -45.89 42.74 19.36
CA ILE A 792 -45.64 41.38 19.87
C ILE A 792 -46.19 41.24 21.31
N ARG A 793 -45.89 42.20 22.19
CA ARG A 793 -46.37 42.19 23.59
C ARG A 793 -47.89 42.17 23.67
N LEU A 794 -48.56 43.00 22.86
CA LEU A 794 -50.02 43.04 22.81
C LEU A 794 -50.60 41.69 22.32
N SER A 795 -50.02 41.11 21.29
CA SER A 795 -50.44 39.81 20.74
C SER A 795 -50.28 38.69 21.77
N LEU A 796 -49.16 38.68 22.50
CA LEU A 796 -48.90 37.72 23.58
C LEU A 796 -49.84 37.91 24.77
N ALA A 797 -50.17 39.14 25.17
CA ALA A 797 -51.14 39.39 26.24
C ALA A 797 -52.53 38.82 25.89
N LYS A 798 -52.98 39.04 24.65
CA LYS A 798 -54.23 38.43 24.14
C LYS A 798 -54.14 36.91 24.06
N ALA A 799 -53.00 36.36 23.66
CA ALA A 799 -52.79 34.91 23.63
C ALA A 799 -52.78 34.30 25.04
N LEU A 800 -52.20 34.99 26.02
CA LEU A 800 -52.17 34.56 27.42
C LEU A 800 -53.56 34.52 28.02
N SER A 801 -54.34 35.59 27.82
CA SER A 801 -55.77 35.62 28.19
C SER A 801 -56.49 34.39 27.66
N ARG A 802 -56.29 34.13 26.37
CA ARG A 802 -56.93 33.03 25.67
C ARG A 802 -56.52 31.65 26.20
N ALA A 803 -55.23 31.43 26.35
CA ALA A 803 -54.68 30.18 26.87
C ALA A 803 -55.17 29.92 28.31
N PHE A 804 -55.27 30.97 29.13
CA PHE A 804 -55.71 30.88 30.51
C PHE A 804 -57.20 30.55 30.63
N VAL A 805 -58.06 31.15 29.78
CA VAL A 805 -59.48 30.77 29.69
C VAL A 805 -59.62 29.32 29.20
N LYS A 806 -58.88 28.93 28.15
CA LYS A 806 -58.89 27.55 27.62
C LYS A 806 -58.47 26.50 28.64
N GLU A 807 -57.44 26.78 29.44
CA GLU A 807 -56.98 25.87 30.49
C GLU A 807 -57.99 25.72 31.64
N ASN A 808 -58.61 26.82 32.07
CA ASN A 808 -59.64 26.79 33.10
C ASN A 808 -60.93 26.13 32.63
N ALA A 809 -61.31 26.32 31.36
CA ALA A 809 -62.46 25.63 30.75
C ALA A 809 -62.28 24.10 30.71
N ARG A 810 -61.05 23.59 30.53
CA ARG A 810 -60.73 22.14 30.61
C ARG A 810 -60.85 21.55 32.01
N ARG A 811 -60.70 22.38 33.06
CA ARG A 811 -60.78 21.95 34.47
C ARG A 811 -62.20 21.92 35.02
N LYS A 812 -63.21 22.26 34.20
CA LYS A 812 -64.61 22.33 34.61
C LYS A 812 -65.16 20.91 34.87
N PRO A 813 -65.59 20.56 36.10
CA PRO A 813 -66.37 19.36 36.33
C PRO A 813 -67.74 19.48 35.67
N ASP A 814 -68.38 18.37 35.30
CA ASP A 814 -69.74 18.29 34.72
C ASP A 814 -70.80 18.87 35.67
N TRP A 815 -70.82 20.20 35.81
CA TRP A 815 -71.68 20.90 36.74
C TRP A 815 -72.82 21.57 35.97
N SER A 816 -74.02 21.03 36.16
CA SER A 816 -75.30 21.47 35.59
C SER A 816 -76.01 22.48 36.49
N GLY A 817 -75.32 23.53 36.94
CA GLY A 817 -75.85 24.56 37.85
C GLY A 817 -76.03 25.93 37.18
N GLU A 818 -77.07 26.66 37.60
CA GLU A 818 -77.64 27.90 37.04
C GLU A 818 -76.67 29.06 36.74
N LYS A 819 -77.05 29.84 35.71
CA LYS A 819 -76.47 31.14 35.34
C LYS A 819 -76.84 32.20 36.38
N ASP A 820 -75.97 32.45 37.34
CA ASP A 820 -76.01 33.72 38.10
C ASP A 820 -75.02 34.72 37.51
N GLU A 821 -75.48 35.95 37.25
CA GLU A 821 -74.66 37.10 36.87
C GLU A 821 -73.72 37.47 38.03
N VAL A 822 -72.56 36.83 38.07
CA VAL A 822 -71.51 37.15 39.05
C VAL A 822 -70.72 38.37 38.58
N ASP A 823 -70.54 39.33 39.50
CA ASP A 823 -69.68 40.49 39.26
C ASP A 823 -68.24 40.03 39.03
N VAL A 824 -67.76 40.33 37.84
CA VAL A 824 -66.45 39.98 37.30
C VAL A 824 -65.32 40.44 38.22
N ALA A 825 -65.49 41.58 38.91
CA ALA A 825 -64.50 42.12 39.84
C ALA A 825 -64.29 41.27 41.11
N THR A 826 -65.21 40.35 41.40
CA THR A 826 -65.16 39.48 42.59
C THR A 826 -64.56 38.09 42.32
N ILE A 827 -64.35 37.76 41.05
CA ILE A 827 -63.85 36.45 40.62
C ILE A 827 -62.33 36.39 40.82
N ARG A 828 -61.86 35.48 41.69
CA ARG A 828 -60.43 35.21 41.89
C ARG A 828 -59.91 34.28 40.79
N SER A 829 -58.63 34.44 40.43
CA SER A 829 -57.97 33.62 39.40
C SER A 829 -58.05 32.10 39.67
N CYS A 830 -58.07 31.68 40.94
CA CYS A 830 -58.21 30.27 41.33
C CYS A 830 -59.63 29.71 41.15
N ASP A 831 -60.66 30.56 41.05
CA ASP A 831 -62.06 30.16 40.96
C ASP A 831 -62.64 30.21 39.54
N LEU A 832 -61.86 30.68 38.56
CA LEU A 832 -62.27 30.86 37.16
C LEU A 832 -62.89 29.62 36.51
N HIS A 833 -62.34 28.43 36.79
CA HIS A 833 -62.82 27.14 36.25
C HIS A 833 -64.29 26.82 36.59
N LYS A 834 -64.88 27.50 37.59
CA LYS A 834 -66.28 27.32 38.02
C LYS A 834 -67.29 28.08 37.16
N PHE A 835 -66.84 29.02 36.33
CA PHE A 835 -67.71 29.95 35.60
C PHE A 835 -67.84 29.59 34.11
N SER A 836 -68.82 30.20 33.42
CA SER A 836 -68.97 30.04 31.96
C SER A 836 -67.78 30.65 31.21
N ILE A 837 -67.51 30.19 29.98
CA ILE A 837 -66.40 30.70 29.16
C ILE A 837 -66.51 32.22 28.96
N GLU A 838 -67.72 32.73 28.67
CA GLU A 838 -67.99 34.17 28.53
C GLU A 838 -67.70 34.96 29.82
N THR A 839 -67.99 34.38 30.99
CA THR A 839 -67.69 34.99 32.30
C THR A 839 -66.18 34.97 32.60
N GLN A 840 -65.50 33.88 32.22
CA GLN A 840 -64.05 33.75 32.36
C GLN A 840 -63.32 34.79 31.50
N GLU A 841 -63.74 35.01 30.25
CA GLU A 841 -63.17 36.02 29.36
C GLU A 841 -63.29 37.44 29.94
N ARG A 842 -64.49 37.82 30.42
CA ARG A 842 -64.69 39.14 31.03
C ARG A 842 -63.82 39.32 32.28
N ALA A 843 -63.66 38.27 33.08
CA ALA A 843 -62.80 38.29 34.28
C ALA A 843 -61.33 38.43 33.95
N VAL A 844 -60.85 37.68 32.96
CA VAL A 844 -59.46 37.77 32.53
C VAL A 844 -59.16 39.09 31.84
N GLN A 845 -60.09 39.63 31.05
CA GLN A 845 -59.96 40.97 30.47
C GLN A 845 -59.94 42.06 31.54
N PHE A 846 -60.84 42.00 32.54
CA PHE A 846 -60.82 42.91 33.68
C PHE A 846 -59.49 42.85 34.44
N MET A 847 -58.91 41.66 34.62
CA MET A 847 -57.59 41.47 35.25
C MET A 847 -56.41 41.96 34.41
N LEU A 848 -56.54 42.04 33.08
CA LEU A 848 -55.50 42.59 32.19
C LEU A 848 -55.61 44.11 32.03
N ASP A 849 -56.81 44.66 32.15
CA ASP A 849 -57.09 46.11 32.06
C ASP A 849 -56.79 46.84 33.39
N SER A 850 -56.85 46.13 34.52
CA SER A 850 -56.49 46.59 35.87
C SER A 850 -55.00 46.48 36.16
#